data_AF-E3NU60-F1
#
_entry.id   AF-E3NU60-F1
#
_cell.length_a   1.000
_cell.length_b   1.000
_cell.length_c   1.000
_cell.angle_alpha   90.00
_cell.angle_beta   90.00
_cell.angle_gamma   90.00
#
_symmetry.space_group_name_H-M   'P 1'
#
loop_
_entity.id
_entity.type
_entity.pdbx_description
1 polymer ?
#
loop_
_entity_poly.entity_id
_entity_poly.type
_entity_poly.pdbx_seq_one_letter_code
_entity_poly.pdbx_strand_id
1 'polypeptide(L)'
;ETVKQVLEPQATQAEKEEVVKEIKAIAPQGTEVLDPYDGKIKLTAIQTSQSVAEVQGKENTVGFSYPKGLADTTPANSEEAKLNQDKNFKKTETEVVVEPPRGKRSTYTVLAGDTLATIALKNGVNWRDIAKWNQVDPNGTLFVGATLYLYDAKPQIDTPVVSRKSTDSAPANYVVKPNDSLTSVANQFDLSVSQLANYNNLNTNSNLFVGQKLKLKDASDDKLSEINKAVVRADTSKPVAKIKTKAYAVKRGEYLKVIADRYALSVHELADLTPGLDTSGSLFVGQKINVPLNEVNEPEAKLDSKVIDQSKFKNVKAETNYKTENYKVQSGDSLSSIAVQSKLSLAELAELNKISTSKNLLVGQIIKIPAGTTTPETYTVQSGDSLIALANKYNLQVNQIADLNGLKSTSGLFVGQKLKLTGTPETSSKEKAQARNEAMPYANSNAPKGGYISTASIGTFDNLNSMNGKGSSTEGINYLFDSLMDSSLDEPGVLYPLLAEKVTYDPVKTKFVIFHLNPQARFSDGSPVTAEDVKFSFDTIQSKANLGFQMYLSDLAKTEVLSKYQVKMTFKSDHNADMPFILAKIAIYSKADWKNKDYSKVTLQPILGSGPYLIERIDSGRSISYKRNPNYWAKDLAINRGRYNFDRMKYVYYRSPEIAFEGFKSGQYRFYQEKNARNWVTEYNFPAVKQGLVKKYISKIETPALTQSLVFNTRKAPFNDLNFRQALTYAYDFEWINKALLYGQNIRLQSHFQNSELAATGKPSAKELAILTPYLKQLPALQRQGVLADWKYPVSDASGFNRQNLLIARSMLLKAGYRFHNGLLVDRQGRPIQIEFLIHQDGALRTLLPYIRNLKKLGIQANIRQVDLPQYTERMRRLDFQMTAIDMPQSLTPGAEQAQMWGSKAADEVGNYNYAGVKSPVVDQLIQQIIYAPNREQLVLRTRALDRVLRAGYYQILTYGNDKNWYAYWNMYQQPKVKPKLSLGLEYWWADADQAKKVEQYLKK
;
A
#
# COMPACT_ATOMS: atom_id res chain seq x y z
N GLU A 1 -10.63 -9.52 -35.03
CA GLU A 1 -12.00 -9.61 -34.47
C GLU A 1 -12.85 -10.37 -35.48
N THR A 2 -13.65 -11.35 -35.06
CA THR A 2 -14.57 -12.02 -35.99
C THR A 2 -15.83 -11.18 -36.17
N VAL A 3 -16.39 -11.19 -37.37
CA VAL A 3 -17.63 -10.49 -37.77
C VAL A 3 -18.81 -10.73 -36.80
N LYS A 4 -18.79 -11.83 -36.04
CA LYS A 4 -19.78 -12.13 -35.00
C LYS A 4 -19.78 -11.16 -33.80
N GLN A 5 -18.62 -10.58 -33.42
CA GLN A 5 -18.57 -9.62 -32.29
C GLN A 5 -19.08 -8.23 -32.65
N VAL A 6 -19.18 -7.91 -33.94
CA VAL A 6 -19.68 -6.62 -34.45
C VAL A 6 -21.21 -6.63 -34.61
N LEU A 7 -21.85 -7.79 -34.49
CA LEU A 7 -23.27 -8.00 -34.77
C LEU A 7 -24.13 -8.28 -33.53
N GLU A 8 -23.61 -8.08 -32.32
CA GLU A 8 -24.47 -8.08 -31.13
C GLU A 8 -25.39 -6.85 -31.16
N PRO A 9 -26.72 -7.02 -31.04
CA PRO A 9 -27.67 -5.93 -31.23
C PRO A 9 -27.42 -4.84 -30.19
N GLN A 10 -27.02 -3.65 -30.63
CA GLN A 10 -26.93 -2.47 -29.76
C GLN A 10 -28.31 -2.12 -29.20
N ALA A 11 -28.37 -1.57 -27.99
CA ALA A 11 -29.63 -1.10 -27.44
C ALA A 11 -30.16 -0.01 -28.38
N THR A 12 -31.42 -0.13 -28.78
CA THR A 12 -32.08 0.84 -29.65
C THR A 12 -32.02 2.21 -28.99
N GLN A 13 -32.05 3.26 -29.81
CA GLN A 13 -32.03 4.64 -29.29
C GLN A 13 -33.24 4.90 -28.36
N ALA A 14 -34.37 4.26 -28.60
CA ALA A 14 -35.56 4.34 -27.76
C ALA A 14 -35.36 3.69 -26.37
N GLU A 15 -34.84 2.45 -26.31
CA GLU A 15 -34.54 1.77 -25.02
C GLU A 15 -33.53 2.58 -24.20
N LYS A 16 -32.53 3.12 -24.90
CA LYS A 16 -31.54 4.06 -24.37
C LYS A 16 -32.20 5.28 -23.75
N GLU A 17 -33.05 5.99 -24.49
CA GLU A 17 -33.73 7.21 -24.03
C GLU A 17 -34.68 6.98 -22.85
N GLU A 18 -35.39 5.84 -22.83
CA GLU A 18 -36.28 5.48 -21.72
C GLU A 18 -35.51 5.23 -20.43
N VAL A 19 -34.41 4.47 -20.49
CA VAL A 19 -33.53 4.24 -19.34
C VAL A 19 -32.95 5.57 -18.84
N VAL A 20 -32.55 6.46 -19.76
CA VAL A 20 -32.05 7.79 -19.42
C VAL A 20 -33.11 8.63 -18.71
N LYS A 21 -34.37 8.59 -19.16
CA LYS A 21 -35.48 9.29 -18.51
C LYS A 21 -35.70 8.77 -17.08
N GLU A 22 -35.71 7.45 -16.89
CA GLU A 22 -35.81 6.83 -15.57
C GLU A 22 -34.62 7.22 -14.67
N ILE A 23 -33.39 7.23 -15.21
CA ILE A 23 -32.17 7.64 -14.48
C ILE A 23 -32.22 9.12 -14.08
N LYS A 24 -32.64 10.01 -14.99
CA LYS A 24 -32.81 11.44 -14.70
C LYS A 24 -33.82 11.67 -13.57
N ALA A 25 -34.90 10.89 -13.53
CA ALA A 25 -35.91 11.00 -12.47
C ALA A 25 -35.43 10.53 -11.08
N ILE A 26 -34.43 9.65 -11.03
CA ILE A 26 -33.87 9.15 -9.76
C ILE A 26 -32.55 9.81 -9.37
N ALA A 27 -31.97 10.61 -10.26
CA ALA A 27 -30.74 11.33 -10.02
C ALA A 27 -30.94 12.33 -8.85
N PRO A 28 -29.93 12.53 -7.99
CA PRO A 28 -29.99 13.52 -6.92
C PRO A 28 -30.35 14.93 -7.45
N GLN A 29 -31.11 15.73 -6.70
CA GLN A 29 -31.48 17.09 -7.13
C GLN A 29 -30.23 17.94 -7.41
N GLY A 30 -30.24 18.67 -8.53
CA GLY A 30 -29.09 19.44 -9.01
C GLY A 30 -28.10 18.64 -9.88
N THR A 31 -28.41 17.38 -10.22
CA THR A 31 -27.65 16.56 -11.19
C THR A 31 -28.10 16.86 -12.61
N GLU A 32 -27.25 17.47 -13.41
CA GLU A 32 -27.43 17.64 -14.85
C GLU A 32 -26.75 16.48 -15.59
N VAL A 33 -27.55 15.57 -16.14
CA VAL A 33 -27.04 14.48 -17.00
C VAL A 33 -26.84 15.05 -18.40
N LEU A 34 -25.62 15.54 -18.70
CA LEU A 34 -25.28 16.16 -19.99
C LEU A 34 -25.25 15.13 -21.13
N ASP A 35 -24.54 14.01 -20.91
CA ASP A 35 -24.61 12.84 -21.78
C ASP A 35 -24.49 11.54 -20.93
N PRO A 36 -25.56 10.73 -20.86
CA PRO A 36 -25.59 9.51 -20.06
C PRO A 36 -24.68 8.38 -20.63
N TYR A 37 -24.20 8.51 -21.87
CA TYR A 37 -23.34 7.55 -22.56
C TYR A 37 -21.85 7.96 -22.60
N ASP A 38 -21.53 9.21 -22.26
CA ASP A 38 -20.15 9.68 -22.10
C ASP A 38 -19.72 9.77 -20.62
N GLY A 39 -20.67 9.76 -19.68
CA GLY A 39 -20.39 9.84 -18.25
C GLY A 39 -20.12 11.25 -17.74
N LYS A 40 -20.33 12.28 -18.57
CA LYS A 40 -20.34 13.68 -18.15
C LYS A 40 -21.65 13.96 -17.44
N ILE A 41 -21.65 13.67 -16.15
CA ILE A 41 -22.67 14.12 -15.21
C ILE A 41 -22.14 15.41 -14.61
N LYS A 42 -22.85 16.53 -14.79
CA LYS A 42 -22.49 17.82 -14.19
C LYS A 42 -23.36 18.03 -12.96
N LEU A 43 -22.74 18.04 -11.78
CA LEU A 43 -23.41 18.40 -10.55
C LEU A 43 -23.39 19.94 -10.42
N THR A 44 -24.54 20.55 -10.11
CA THR A 44 -24.58 21.96 -9.72
C THR A 44 -23.95 22.11 -8.33
N ALA A 45 -23.28 23.25 -8.09
CA ALA A 45 -22.47 23.53 -6.89
C ALA A 45 -23.20 23.42 -5.53
N ILE A 46 -24.49 23.14 -5.53
CA ILE A 46 -25.35 23.00 -4.34
C ILE A 46 -25.08 21.67 -3.60
N GLN A 47 -24.45 20.68 -4.23
CA GLN A 47 -24.18 19.37 -3.59
C GLN A 47 -22.86 19.24 -2.83
N THR A 48 -21.96 20.23 -2.89
CA THR A 48 -20.69 20.13 -2.16
C THR A 48 -20.80 20.49 -0.68
N SER A 49 -21.94 21.00 -0.17
CA SER A 49 -21.99 21.46 1.24
C SER A 49 -23.34 21.52 1.98
N GLN A 50 -24.52 21.23 1.42
CA GLN A 50 -25.80 21.46 2.14
C GLN A 50 -26.61 20.17 2.35
N SER A 51 -27.16 20.01 3.56
CA SER A 51 -27.94 18.84 3.94
C SER A 51 -29.43 19.05 3.61
N VAL A 52 -30.13 17.97 3.25
CA VAL A 52 -31.56 17.96 2.86
C VAL A 52 -32.51 18.55 3.95
N ALA A 53 -32.05 18.67 5.20
CA ALA A 53 -32.81 19.28 6.30
C ALA A 53 -32.94 20.81 6.16
N GLU A 54 -31.96 21.48 5.56
CA GLU A 54 -31.99 22.94 5.34
C GLU A 54 -32.93 23.33 4.20
N VAL A 55 -33.19 22.41 3.25
CA VAL A 55 -34.03 22.65 2.07
C VAL A 55 -35.53 22.62 2.40
N GLN A 56 -35.94 21.97 3.49
CA GLN A 56 -37.37 21.84 3.85
C GLN A 56 -37.87 22.87 4.87
N GLY A 57 -37.02 23.81 5.30
CA GLY A 57 -37.40 24.87 6.26
C GLY A 57 -37.97 24.35 7.59
N LYS A 58 -37.80 23.06 7.89
CA LYS A 58 -38.19 22.44 9.15
C LYS A 58 -36.96 22.39 10.04
N GLU A 59 -36.93 23.28 11.03
CA GLU A 59 -36.08 23.08 12.19
C GLU A 59 -36.48 21.77 12.87
N ASN A 60 -35.66 20.74 12.72
CA ASN A 60 -35.69 19.64 13.67
C ASN A 60 -35.17 20.19 15.00
N THR A 61 -36.10 20.57 15.87
CA THR A 61 -35.82 20.84 17.28
C THR A 61 -35.36 19.52 17.90
N VAL A 62 -34.04 19.34 17.99
CA VAL A 62 -33.44 18.30 18.81
C VAL A 62 -33.74 18.67 20.25
N GLY A 63 -34.72 18.00 20.86
CA GLY A 63 -34.99 18.13 22.30
C GLY A 63 -33.72 17.82 23.10
N PHE A 64 -33.41 18.68 24.06
CA PHE A 64 -32.20 18.57 24.89
C PHE A 64 -32.18 17.22 25.63
N SER A 65 -31.01 16.59 25.64
CA SER A 65 -30.74 15.37 26.39
C SER A 65 -30.16 15.76 27.75
N TYR A 66 -30.82 15.36 28.85
CA TYR A 66 -30.42 15.73 30.22
C TYR A 66 -29.64 14.56 30.87
N PRO A 67 -28.43 14.78 31.42
CA PRO A 67 -27.63 13.71 32.03
C PRO A 67 -28.31 13.12 33.29
N LYS A 68 -28.28 11.79 33.43
CA LYS A 68 -28.93 11.08 34.54
C LYS A 68 -28.48 11.59 35.93
N GLY A 69 -27.19 11.86 36.11
CA GLY A 69 -26.62 12.35 37.37
C GLY A 69 -27.13 13.74 37.80
N LEU A 70 -27.36 14.65 36.85
CA LEU A 70 -27.93 15.98 37.16
C LEU A 70 -29.44 15.91 37.42
N ALA A 71 -30.18 15.06 36.70
CA ALA A 71 -31.63 14.92 36.88
C ALA A 71 -32.01 14.44 38.28
N ASP A 72 -31.18 13.58 38.87
CA ASP A 72 -31.48 12.91 40.13
C ASP A 72 -30.94 13.69 41.36
N THR A 73 -30.15 14.75 41.14
CA THR A 73 -29.50 15.55 42.21
C THR A 73 -29.89 17.02 42.23
N THR A 74 -30.68 17.50 41.26
CA THR A 74 -31.11 18.91 41.19
C THR A 74 -32.15 19.22 42.27
N PRO A 75 -31.88 20.12 43.24
CA PRO A 75 -32.84 20.51 44.26
C PRO A 75 -34.04 21.25 43.66
N ALA A 76 -35.26 20.95 44.11
CA ALA A 76 -36.51 21.48 43.54
C ALA A 76 -36.65 23.02 43.61
N ASN A 77 -35.86 23.68 44.45
CA ASN A 77 -35.83 25.13 44.62
C ASN A 77 -34.67 25.83 43.90
N SER A 78 -33.85 25.09 43.14
CA SER A 78 -32.73 25.67 42.38
C SER A 78 -33.20 26.48 41.18
N GLU A 79 -32.44 27.51 40.82
CA GLU A 79 -32.60 28.30 39.59
C GLU A 79 -32.68 27.39 38.34
N GLU A 80 -31.90 26.31 38.33
CA GLU A 80 -31.84 25.32 37.24
C GLU A 80 -33.14 24.52 37.09
N ALA A 81 -33.83 24.21 38.19
CA ALA A 81 -35.14 23.54 38.18
C ALA A 81 -36.25 24.48 37.66
N LYS A 82 -36.19 25.77 38.02
CA LYS A 82 -37.12 26.80 37.53
C LYS A 82 -36.95 27.09 36.04
N LEU A 83 -35.70 27.12 35.55
CA LEU A 83 -35.37 27.37 34.15
C LEU A 83 -35.78 26.25 33.18
N ASN A 84 -36.12 25.07 33.72
CA ASN A 84 -36.45 23.88 32.94
C ASN A 84 -37.86 23.31 33.23
N GLN A 85 -38.68 24.04 33.99
CA GLN A 85 -39.97 23.58 34.51
C GLN A 85 -41.00 23.21 33.41
N ASP A 86 -40.85 23.77 32.20
CA ASP A 86 -41.77 23.59 31.07
C ASP A 86 -41.12 22.99 29.80
N LYS A 87 -39.90 22.43 29.91
CA LYS A 87 -39.14 21.90 28.75
C LYS A 87 -39.22 20.37 28.66
N ASN A 88 -39.55 19.84 27.47
CA ASN A 88 -39.49 18.40 27.19
C ASN A 88 -38.03 17.92 27.04
N PHE A 89 -37.54 17.05 27.92
CA PHE A 89 -36.20 16.45 27.83
C PHE A 89 -36.20 14.92 27.94
N LYS A 90 -35.20 14.25 27.37
CA LYS A 90 -34.94 12.81 27.52
C LYS A 90 -33.71 12.56 28.41
N LYS A 91 -33.82 11.67 29.40
CA LYS A 91 -32.67 11.21 30.21
C LYS A 91 -31.73 10.35 29.35
N THR A 92 -30.43 10.60 29.42
CA THR A 92 -29.41 9.81 28.71
C THR A 92 -28.81 8.72 29.58
N GLU A 93 -28.37 7.62 28.95
CA GLU A 93 -27.80 6.46 29.65
C GLU A 93 -26.29 6.59 29.93
N THR A 94 -25.60 7.61 29.41
CA THR A 94 -24.14 7.79 29.56
C THR A 94 -23.72 9.25 29.74
N GLU A 95 -22.75 9.49 30.63
CA GLU A 95 -22.12 10.79 30.86
C GLU A 95 -21.05 11.10 29.80
N VAL A 96 -21.32 12.07 28.92
CA VAL A 96 -20.25 12.78 28.19
C VAL A 96 -20.54 14.27 28.33
N VAL A 97 -19.73 14.96 29.13
CA VAL A 97 -19.80 16.41 29.30
C VAL A 97 -18.89 17.05 28.24
N VAL A 98 -19.50 17.84 27.33
CA VAL A 98 -18.78 18.86 26.56
C VAL A 98 -19.12 20.19 27.20
N GLU A 99 -18.16 20.82 27.88
CA GLU A 99 -18.34 22.18 28.35
C GLU A 99 -18.31 23.16 27.16
N PRO A 100 -19.35 23.98 26.96
CA PRO A 100 -19.34 25.00 25.92
C PRO A 100 -18.30 26.09 26.26
N PRO A 101 -17.50 26.56 25.28
CA PRO A 101 -16.52 27.61 25.52
C PRO A 101 -17.20 28.91 25.93
N ARG A 102 -16.76 29.49 27.06
CA ARG A 102 -17.20 30.80 27.55
C ARG A 102 -16.29 31.89 26.97
N GLY A 103 -16.85 33.06 26.66
CA GLY A 103 -16.09 34.21 26.16
C GLY A 103 -16.61 34.81 24.85
N LYS A 104 -16.10 36.00 24.48
CA LYS A 104 -16.44 36.70 23.23
C LYS A 104 -15.76 36.00 22.04
N ARG A 105 -16.55 35.53 21.08
CA ARG A 105 -16.07 34.80 19.90
C ARG A 105 -15.50 35.74 18.83
N SER A 106 -14.34 35.40 18.28
CA SER A 106 -13.73 36.01 17.09
C SER A 106 -13.24 34.94 16.11
N THR A 107 -12.76 35.34 14.93
CA THR A 107 -12.27 34.43 13.89
C THR A 107 -10.88 34.81 13.40
N TYR A 108 -10.02 33.82 13.12
CA TYR A 108 -8.68 33.98 12.57
C TYR A 108 -8.51 33.16 11.29
N THR A 109 -8.03 33.78 10.21
CA THR A 109 -7.72 33.09 8.95
C THR A 109 -6.27 32.62 8.95
N VAL A 110 -6.06 31.31 8.82
CA VAL A 110 -4.73 30.68 8.83
C VAL A 110 -3.89 31.18 7.65
N LEU A 111 -2.69 31.70 7.93
CA LEU A 111 -1.75 32.17 6.92
C LEU A 111 -0.67 31.12 6.62
N ALA A 112 0.03 31.29 5.50
CA ALA A 112 1.13 30.40 5.13
C ALA A 112 2.23 30.41 6.19
N GLY A 113 2.52 29.24 6.78
CA GLY A 113 3.49 29.07 7.86
C GLY A 113 2.89 29.09 9.28
N ASP A 114 1.58 29.28 9.43
CA ASP A 114 0.95 29.21 10.75
C ASP A 114 0.79 27.78 11.28
N THR A 115 0.92 27.65 12.59
CA THR A 115 0.56 26.46 13.39
C THR A 115 -0.42 26.87 14.48
N LEU A 116 -1.13 25.92 15.10
CA LEU A 116 -2.02 26.23 16.24
C LEU A 116 -1.27 26.98 17.35
N ALA A 117 0.01 26.66 17.54
CA ALA A 117 0.89 27.32 18.50
C ALA A 117 1.25 28.77 18.11
N THR A 118 1.56 29.05 16.83
CA THR A 118 1.87 30.44 16.41
C THR A 118 0.62 31.32 16.37
N ILE A 119 -0.54 30.75 16.03
CA ILE A 119 -1.83 31.47 16.07
C ILE A 119 -2.23 31.77 17.52
N ALA A 120 -2.08 30.79 18.41
CA ALA A 120 -2.28 30.95 19.85
C ALA A 120 -1.40 32.06 20.45
N LEU A 121 -0.11 32.06 20.08
CA LEU A 121 0.84 33.09 20.49
C LEU A 121 0.44 34.49 20.01
N LYS A 122 0.08 34.65 18.73
CA LYS A 122 -0.34 35.93 18.13
C LYS A 122 -1.63 36.49 18.73
N ASN A 123 -2.49 35.62 19.27
CA ASN A 123 -3.83 35.98 19.75
C ASN A 123 -4.01 35.86 21.26
N GLY A 124 -2.93 35.56 22.00
CA GLY A 124 -2.92 35.51 23.46
C GLY A 124 -3.80 34.40 24.06
N VAL A 125 -3.97 33.27 23.36
CA VAL A 125 -4.78 32.13 23.80
C VAL A 125 -3.94 30.85 23.82
N ASN A 126 -4.47 29.75 24.39
CA ASN A 126 -3.79 28.46 24.38
C ASN A 126 -4.12 27.69 23.09
N TRP A 127 -3.12 27.10 22.44
CA TRP A 127 -3.30 26.34 21.20
C TRP A 127 -4.18 25.09 21.36
N ARG A 128 -4.19 24.47 22.55
CA ARG A 128 -5.09 23.34 22.86
C ARG A 128 -6.53 23.79 22.98
N ASP A 129 -6.75 25.02 23.43
CA ASP A 129 -8.08 25.61 23.49
C ASP A 129 -8.56 25.97 22.08
N ILE A 130 -7.69 26.51 21.20
CA ILE A 130 -8.01 26.68 19.78
C ILE A 130 -8.40 25.32 19.15
N ALA A 131 -7.62 24.26 19.42
CA ALA A 131 -7.92 22.93 18.91
C ALA A 131 -9.28 22.41 19.39
N LYS A 132 -9.56 22.59 20.69
CA LYS A 132 -10.81 22.17 21.34
C LYS A 132 -12.02 22.97 20.85
N TRP A 133 -11.92 24.30 20.74
CA TRP A 133 -12.99 25.18 20.27
C TRP A 133 -13.38 24.91 18.82
N ASN A 134 -12.41 24.54 17.99
CA ASN A 134 -12.59 24.26 16.57
C ASN A 134 -12.74 22.77 16.26
N GLN A 135 -12.67 21.90 17.28
CA GLN A 135 -12.72 20.44 17.15
C GLN A 135 -11.71 19.90 16.12
N VAL A 136 -10.55 20.55 16.02
CA VAL A 136 -9.46 20.14 15.13
C VAL A 136 -8.42 19.32 15.91
N ASP A 137 -7.82 18.34 15.24
CA ASP A 137 -6.74 17.55 15.83
C ASP A 137 -5.59 18.48 16.24
N PRO A 138 -5.18 18.50 17.53
CA PRO A 138 -4.09 19.33 18.00
C PRO A 138 -2.75 19.10 17.26
N ASN A 139 -2.56 17.91 16.65
CA ASN A 139 -1.38 17.55 15.86
C ASN A 139 -1.63 17.55 14.34
N GLY A 140 -2.83 17.95 13.91
CA GLY A 140 -3.22 17.99 12.50
C GLY A 140 -2.62 19.17 11.72
N THR A 141 -2.49 19.01 10.41
CA THR A 141 -2.03 20.09 9.51
C THR A 141 -3.10 21.17 9.35
N LEU A 142 -2.75 22.43 9.60
CA LEU A 142 -3.62 23.58 9.31
C LEU A 142 -3.51 23.98 7.84
N PHE A 143 -4.65 24.26 7.21
CA PHE A 143 -4.71 24.67 5.81
C PHE A 143 -4.77 26.20 5.69
N VAL A 144 -3.91 26.76 4.85
CA VAL A 144 -3.88 28.21 4.57
C VAL A 144 -5.23 28.65 4.01
N GLY A 145 -5.80 29.72 4.56
CA GLY A 145 -7.12 30.22 4.22
C GLY A 145 -8.26 29.63 5.07
N ALA A 146 -8.02 28.60 5.90
CA ALA A 146 -9.01 28.09 6.83
C ALA A 146 -9.31 29.11 7.94
N THR A 147 -10.56 29.18 8.39
CA THR A 147 -10.97 30.08 9.47
C THR A 147 -11.14 29.30 10.78
N LEU A 148 -10.47 29.77 11.84
CA LEU A 148 -10.57 29.23 13.20
C LEU A 148 -11.33 30.19 14.11
N TYR A 149 -12.23 29.67 14.94
CA TYR A 149 -12.91 30.37 16.02
C TYR A 149 -12.03 30.47 17.26
N LEU A 150 -11.88 31.68 17.79
CA LEU A 150 -11.16 31.95 19.02
C LEU A 150 -12.14 32.55 20.04
N TYR A 151 -11.97 32.25 21.33
CA TYR A 151 -12.82 32.77 22.41
C TYR A 151 -11.94 33.59 23.38
N ASP A 152 -12.38 34.82 23.67
CA ASP A 152 -11.62 35.82 24.45
C ASP A 152 -10.20 36.11 23.94
N ALA A 153 -9.97 35.89 22.64
CA ALA A 153 -8.71 36.24 22.00
C ALA A 153 -8.44 37.73 22.12
N LYS A 154 -7.21 38.06 22.51
CA LYS A 154 -6.68 39.42 22.58
C LYS A 154 -5.58 39.53 21.52
N PRO A 155 -5.94 39.90 20.27
CA PRO A 155 -4.97 40.05 19.20
C PRO A 155 -3.86 40.99 19.68
N GLN A 156 -2.63 40.51 19.71
CA GLN A 156 -1.49 41.36 20.05
C GLN A 156 -1.25 42.26 18.83
N ILE A 157 -1.71 43.51 18.91
CA ILE A 157 -1.53 44.51 17.85
C ILE A 157 -0.05 44.88 17.81
N ASP A 158 0.61 44.58 16.70
CA ASP A 158 1.90 45.17 16.36
C ASP A 158 1.72 46.67 16.08
N THR A 159 2.25 47.51 16.96
CA THR A 159 2.69 48.88 16.67
C THR A 159 3.71 49.30 17.75
N PRO A 160 4.61 50.25 17.50
CA PRO A 160 5.55 50.41 16.40
C PRO A 160 7.00 50.26 16.91
N VAL A 161 7.96 50.31 15.98
CA VAL A 161 9.41 50.16 16.20
C VAL A 161 9.92 51.01 17.38
N VAL A 162 10.41 50.37 18.44
CA VAL A 162 11.47 50.95 19.28
C VAL A 162 12.78 50.75 18.53
N SER A 163 13.25 51.82 17.90
CA SER A 163 14.63 51.95 17.48
C SER A 163 15.54 51.81 18.70
N ARG A 164 16.33 50.75 18.78
CA ARG A 164 17.59 50.78 19.53
C ARG A 164 18.73 50.98 18.54
N LYS A 165 19.32 52.18 18.64
CA LYS A 165 20.69 52.57 18.33
C LYS A 165 21.32 52.00 17.06
N SER A 166 21.49 52.93 16.12
CA SER A 166 22.58 52.98 15.15
C SER A 166 23.84 52.24 15.61
N THR A 167 24.16 51.16 14.91
CA THR A 167 25.55 50.93 14.52
C THR A 167 25.71 51.54 13.13
N ASP A 168 26.19 52.78 13.10
CA ASP A 168 26.81 53.34 11.91
C ASP A 168 27.99 52.42 11.55
N SER A 169 27.79 51.55 10.56
CA SER A 169 28.88 50.99 9.73
C SER A 169 28.37 50.14 8.54
N ALA A 170 27.07 49.85 8.42
CA ALA A 170 26.59 49.06 7.29
C ALA A 170 26.70 49.87 5.97
N PRO A 171 27.46 49.38 4.96
CA PRO A 171 27.66 50.10 3.71
C PRO A 171 26.35 50.22 2.94
N ALA A 172 26.15 51.32 2.20
CA ALA A 172 24.93 51.50 1.39
C ALA A 172 24.75 50.41 0.32
N ASN A 173 25.86 49.76 -0.08
CA ASN A 173 25.87 48.67 -1.03
C ASN A 173 26.82 47.55 -0.57
N TYR A 174 26.49 46.32 -0.91
CA TYR A 174 27.30 45.12 -0.65
C TYR A 174 27.63 44.40 -1.97
N VAL A 175 28.87 43.93 -2.13
CA VAL A 175 29.27 43.11 -3.27
C VAL A 175 29.26 41.65 -2.84
N VAL A 176 28.43 40.85 -3.49
CA VAL A 176 28.23 39.42 -3.19
C VAL A 176 29.53 38.65 -3.32
N LYS A 177 29.89 37.87 -2.30
CA LYS A 177 31.08 37.03 -2.23
C LYS A 177 30.74 35.55 -2.50
N PRO A 178 31.74 34.68 -2.75
CA PRO A 178 31.50 33.24 -2.87
C PRO A 178 30.75 32.67 -1.66
N ASN A 179 29.71 31.88 -1.92
CA ASN A 179 28.78 31.28 -0.94
C ASN A 179 27.76 32.23 -0.30
N ASP A 180 27.66 33.48 -0.75
CA ASP A 180 26.58 34.36 -0.32
C ASP A 180 25.23 33.96 -0.95
N SER A 181 24.18 34.11 -0.15
CA SER A 181 22.78 33.96 -0.55
C SER A 181 21.99 35.17 -0.07
N LEU A 182 20.83 35.43 -0.66
CA LEU A 182 19.93 36.50 -0.17
C LEU A 182 19.66 36.36 1.33
N THR A 183 19.55 35.13 1.84
CA THR A 183 19.36 34.84 3.26
C THR A 183 20.58 35.15 4.11
N SER A 184 21.77 34.73 3.70
CA SER A 184 22.99 34.99 4.49
C SER A 184 23.35 36.47 4.49
N VAL A 185 23.19 37.16 3.35
CA VAL A 185 23.46 38.60 3.25
C VAL A 185 22.39 39.42 3.99
N ALA A 186 21.11 39.04 3.91
CA ALA A 186 20.06 39.74 4.66
C ALA A 186 20.28 39.60 6.17
N ASN A 187 20.57 38.38 6.65
CA ASN A 187 20.90 38.15 8.06
C ASN A 187 22.17 38.88 8.49
N GLN A 188 23.18 38.99 7.62
CA GLN A 188 24.43 39.67 7.92
C GLN A 188 24.24 41.18 8.17
N PHE A 189 23.24 41.79 7.51
CA PHE A 189 22.94 43.22 7.63
C PHE A 189 21.62 43.49 8.37
N ASP A 190 21.13 42.50 9.14
CA ASP A 190 19.87 42.56 9.90
C ASP A 190 18.66 43.02 9.07
N LEU A 191 18.63 42.65 7.80
CA LEU A 191 17.49 42.81 6.90
C LEU A 191 16.70 41.51 6.82
N SER A 192 15.39 41.59 6.58
CA SER A 192 14.66 40.42 6.10
C SER A 192 15.04 40.13 4.64
N VAL A 193 14.96 38.85 4.25
CA VAL A 193 15.19 38.41 2.86
C VAL A 193 14.31 39.17 1.88
N SER A 194 13.06 39.43 2.27
CA SER A 194 12.10 40.23 1.50
C SER A 194 12.53 41.69 1.36
N GLN A 195 13.04 42.33 2.40
CA GLN A 195 13.53 43.71 2.33
C GLN A 195 14.76 43.83 1.42
N LEU A 196 15.75 42.96 1.60
CA LEU A 196 16.94 42.97 0.75
C LEU A 196 16.61 42.66 -0.71
N ALA A 197 15.68 41.72 -0.96
CA ALA A 197 15.22 41.39 -2.29
C ALA A 197 14.48 42.59 -2.93
N ASN A 198 13.59 43.25 -2.18
CA ASN A 198 12.85 44.42 -2.64
C ASN A 198 13.76 45.62 -2.97
N TYR A 199 14.76 45.93 -2.13
CA TYR A 199 15.73 47.02 -2.39
C TYR A 199 16.52 46.82 -3.69
N ASN A 200 16.55 45.59 -4.20
CA ASN A 200 17.31 45.19 -5.38
C ASN A 200 16.45 44.70 -6.55
N ASN A 201 15.12 44.82 -6.46
CA ASN A 201 14.17 44.30 -7.44
C ASN A 201 14.39 42.80 -7.77
N LEU A 202 14.70 42.01 -6.74
CA LEU A 202 14.89 40.56 -6.82
C LEU A 202 13.69 39.85 -6.19
N ASN A 203 13.43 38.61 -6.60
CA ASN A 203 12.55 37.72 -5.84
C ASN A 203 13.28 37.15 -4.61
N THR A 204 12.56 36.81 -3.55
CA THR A 204 13.14 36.28 -2.29
C THR A 204 13.89 34.95 -2.43
N ASN A 205 13.68 34.24 -3.55
CA ASN A 205 14.37 33.01 -3.92
C ASN A 205 15.43 33.20 -5.03
N SER A 206 15.78 34.44 -5.37
CA SER A 206 16.77 34.70 -6.42
C SER A 206 18.16 34.27 -5.98
N ASN A 207 18.91 33.65 -6.90
CA ASN A 207 20.31 33.35 -6.66
C ASN A 207 21.14 34.63 -6.82
N LEU A 208 22.16 34.80 -5.96
CA LEU A 208 23.11 35.89 -6.04
C LEU A 208 24.38 35.44 -6.77
N PHE A 209 24.91 36.26 -7.67
CA PHE A 209 26.16 35.98 -8.37
C PHE A 209 27.33 36.65 -7.67
N VAL A 210 28.46 35.96 -7.54
CA VAL A 210 29.69 36.56 -6.99
C VAL A 210 30.08 37.80 -7.80
N GLY A 211 30.27 38.92 -7.13
CA GLY A 211 30.53 40.23 -7.74
C GLY A 211 29.28 41.09 -7.96
N GLN A 212 28.06 40.56 -7.78
CA GLN A 212 26.82 41.32 -7.88
C GLN A 212 26.73 42.38 -6.76
N LYS A 213 26.35 43.62 -7.10
CA LYS A 213 26.15 44.70 -6.13
C LYS A 213 24.69 44.72 -5.66
N LEU A 214 24.49 44.71 -4.34
CA LEU A 214 23.19 44.82 -3.68
C LEU A 214 23.08 46.10 -2.87
N LYS A 215 21.98 46.83 -3.01
CA LYS A 215 21.56 47.96 -2.18
C LYS A 215 21.01 47.44 -0.86
N LEU A 216 21.46 48.03 0.24
CA LEU A 216 21.06 47.62 1.59
C LEU A 216 20.05 48.59 2.25
N LYS A 217 19.64 49.65 1.55
CA LYS A 217 18.70 50.68 2.04
C LYS A 217 17.74 51.14 0.93
N ASP A 218 16.53 51.56 1.32
CA ASP A 218 15.49 52.10 0.44
C ASP A 218 15.80 53.54 0.01
N ALA A 219 15.37 53.97 -1.18
CA ALA A 219 15.57 55.33 -1.70
C ALA A 219 14.44 56.31 -1.27
N SER A 220 13.49 55.84 -0.47
CA SER A 220 12.21 56.52 -0.20
C SER A 220 12.16 57.30 1.13
N ASP A 221 13.21 57.24 1.95
CA ASP A 221 13.24 57.79 3.32
C ASP A 221 13.37 59.32 3.42
N ASP A 222 13.56 60.05 2.31
CA ASP A 222 13.74 61.52 2.33
C ASP A 222 12.43 62.34 2.34
N LYS A 223 11.24 61.72 2.35
CA LYS A 223 9.97 62.48 2.16
C LYS A 223 8.87 62.31 3.22
N LEU A 224 9.09 61.58 4.31
CA LEU A 224 8.06 61.37 5.34
C LEU A 224 8.44 61.86 6.74
N SER A 225 9.51 62.68 6.85
CA SER A 225 10.06 63.15 8.13
C SER A 225 9.31 64.32 8.80
N GLU A 226 8.13 64.73 8.36
CA GLU A 226 7.52 65.99 8.85
C GLU A 226 6.31 65.87 9.79
N ILE A 227 5.61 64.74 9.92
CA ILE A 227 4.27 64.82 10.56
C ILE A 227 4.21 64.50 12.06
N ASN A 228 5.05 63.65 12.66
CA ASN A 228 4.78 63.22 14.05
C ASN A 228 5.94 63.40 15.04
N LYS A 229 6.49 64.62 15.09
CA LYS A 229 7.13 65.17 16.30
C LYS A 229 6.05 65.80 17.20
N ALA A 230 5.49 65.07 18.17
CA ALA A 230 4.92 65.68 19.39
C ALA A 230 4.61 64.65 20.49
N VAL A 231 5.15 64.91 21.71
CA VAL A 231 4.67 64.47 23.05
C VAL A 231 5.07 63.07 23.62
N VAL A 232 6.37 62.90 23.91
CA VAL A 232 7.00 62.95 25.26
C VAL A 232 6.43 62.15 26.48
N ARG A 233 7.25 61.17 26.93
CA ARG A 233 7.71 60.75 28.31
C ARG A 233 6.76 60.19 29.39
N ALA A 234 7.07 58.98 29.91
CA ALA A 234 7.61 58.74 31.28
C ALA A 234 7.90 57.23 31.58
N ASP A 235 8.79 57.01 32.55
CA ASP A 235 9.62 55.86 33.02
C ASP A 235 8.81 54.79 33.85
N THR A 236 9.06 53.47 33.89
CA THR A 236 10.14 52.74 34.60
C THR A 236 10.06 51.18 34.46
N SER A 237 11.20 50.53 34.77
CA SER A 237 11.68 49.12 34.75
C SER A 237 10.96 47.96 35.49
N LYS A 238 11.11 46.69 35.01
CA LYS A 238 11.73 45.49 35.69
C LYS A 238 11.59 44.13 34.91
N PRO A 239 12.43 43.10 35.18
CA PRO A 239 12.67 41.90 34.32
C PRO A 239 11.88 40.62 34.70
N VAL A 240 11.72 39.67 33.76
CA VAL A 240 11.06 38.35 33.94
C VAL A 240 12.10 37.22 34.18
N ALA A 241 11.77 36.27 35.07
CA ALA A 241 12.66 35.34 35.78
C ALA A 241 13.03 34.03 35.04
N LYS A 242 14.21 33.45 35.38
CA LYS A 242 14.70 32.12 34.95
C LYS A 242 14.26 30.99 35.90
N ILE A 243 13.97 29.80 35.36
CA ILE A 243 13.59 28.58 36.10
C ILE A 243 14.82 27.96 36.80
N LYS A 244 14.69 27.58 38.07
CA LYS A 244 15.76 26.93 38.87
C LYS A 244 15.77 25.41 38.68
N THR A 245 16.95 24.80 38.48
CA THR A 245 17.13 23.35 38.25
C THR A 245 18.02 22.70 39.33
N LYS A 246 17.97 21.35 39.43
CA LYS A 246 18.87 20.49 40.24
C LYS A 246 19.45 19.35 39.39
N ALA A 247 20.60 18.81 39.76
CA ALA A 247 21.21 17.68 39.07
C ALA A 247 20.61 16.34 39.51
N TYR A 248 20.20 15.51 38.55
CA TYR A 248 19.64 14.18 38.73
C TYR A 248 20.55 13.11 38.10
N ALA A 249 20.89 12.07 38.86
CA ALA A 249 21.69 10.96 38.37
C ALA A 249 20.80 9.80 37.89
N VAL A 250 20.95 9.41 36.63
CA VAL A 250 20.14 8.38 35.98
C VAL A 250 20.32 7.01 36.65
N LYS A 251 19.22 6.33 37.01
CA LYS A 251 19.26 5.01 37.65
C LYS A 251 19.13 3.88 36.63
N ARG A 252 19.51 2.65 37.03
CA ARG A 252 19.45 1.46 36.18
C ARG A 252 17.99 1.20 35.72
N GLY A 253 17.77 1.24 34.40
CA GLY A 253 16.46 1.03 33.78
C GLY A 253 15.70 2.31 33.42
N GLU A 254 16.23 3.50 33.75
CA GLU A 254 15.60 4.78 33.40
C GLU A 254 16.06 5.30 32.02
N TYR A 255 15.14 5.94 31.29
CA TYR A 255 15.40 6.62 30.02
C TYR A 255 14.67 7.97 30.00
N LEU A 256 15.07 8.89 29.09
CA LEU A 256 14.66 10.30 29.09
C LEU A 256 13.16 10.53 29.25
N LYS A 257 12.33 9.70 28.62
CA LYS A 257 10.87 9.80 28.69
C LYS A 257 10.34 9.58 30.11
N VAL A 258 10.82 8.55 30.81
CA VAL A 258 10.37 8.23 32.18
C VAL A 258 10.80 9.31 33.18
N ILE A 259 11.97 9.94 32.94
CA ILE A 259 12.42 11.05 33.78
C ILE A 259 11.63 12.32 33.45
N ALA A 260 11.40 12.63 32.17
CA ALA A 260 10.62 13.80 31.75
C ALA A 260 9.18 13.72 32.28
N ASP A 261 8.56 12.55 32.20
CA ASP A 261 7.21 12.31 32.72
C ASP A 261 7.14 12.53 34.25
N ARG A 262 8.18 12.16 35.01
CA ARG A 262 8.26 12.40 36.46
C ARG A 262 8.25 13.88 36.84
N TYR A 263 8.77 14.74 35.97
CA TYR A 263 8.81 16.19 36.19
C TYR A 263 7.77 16.94 35.34
N ALA A 264 6.83 16.21 34.72
CA ALA A 264 5.81 16.75 33.82
C ALA A 264 6.38 17.61 32.66
N LEU A 265 7.55 17.23 32.17
CA LEU A 265 8.22 17.84 31.03
C LEU A 265 8.09 16.94 29.80
N SER A 266 8.16 17.54 28.61
CA SER A 266 8.51 16.81 27.41
C SER A 266 9.99 16.43 27.40
N VAL A 267 10.35 15.44 26.58
CA VAL A 267 11.76 15.02 26.40
C VAL A 267 12.61 16.17 25.86
N HIS A 268 12.04 17.05 25.03
CA HIS A 268 12.71 18.26 24.53
C HIS A 268 12.94 19.27 25.66
N GLU A 269 11.93 19.55 26.49
CA GLU A 269 12.08 20.49 27.61
C GLU A 269 13.08 19.98 28.66
N LEU A 270 13.12 18.67 28.94
CA LEU A 270 14.14 18.09 29.81
C LEU A 270 15.56 18.19 29.21
N ALA A 271 15.69 18.06 27.89
CA ALA A 271 16.95 18.22 27.18
C ALA A 271 17.43 19.69 27.18
N ASP A 272 16.52 20.65 27.04
CA ASP A 272 16.84 22.07 27.06
C ASP A 272 17.36 22.54 28.43
N LEU A 273 16.98 21.87 29.51
CA LEU A 273 17.52 22.13 30.86
C LEU A 273 18.96 21.63 31.02
N THR A 274 19.42 20.72 30.16
CA THR A 274 20.74 20.07 30.23
C THR A 274 21.55 20.35 28.96
N PRO A 275 22.40 21.39 28.95
CA PRO A 275 23.20 21.74 27.78
C PRO A 275 24.00 20.54 27.23
N GLY A 276 23.79 20.22 25.96
CA GLY A 276 24.48 19.11 25.27
C GLY A 276 23.79 17.74 25.38
N LEU A 277 22.60 17.66 25.98
CA LEU A 277 21.81 16.43 26.02
C LEU A 277 21.01 16.26 24.72
N ASP A 278 21.30 15.21 23.96
CA ASP A 278 20.55 14.87 22.74
C ASP A 278 19.26 14.12 23.10
N THR A 279 18.13 14.61 22.57
CA THR A 279 16.78 14.04 22.75
C THR A 279 16.63 12.62 22.19
N SER A 280 17.60 12.15 21.39
CA SER A 280 17.67 10.80 20.81
C SER A 280 18.79 9.91 21.40
N GLY A 281 19.58 10.43 22.35
CA GLY A 281 20.72 9.72 22.95
C GLY A 281 20.33 8.69 24.01
N SER A 282 21.12 7.61 24.14
CA SER A 282 20.99 6.64 25.23
C SER A 282 21.55 7.22 26.54
N LEU A 283 20.83 7.11 27.66
CA LEU A 283 21.32 7.53 28.98
C LEU A 283 22.14 6.42 29.64
N PHE A 284 23.28 6.78 30.23
CA PHE A 284 24.09 5.85 31.02
C PHE A 284 23.71 5.88 32.49
N VAL A 285 23.75 4.72 33.17
CA VAL A 285 23.55 4.65 34.62
C VAL A 285 24.61 5.50 35.31
N GLY A 286 24.17 6.47 36.12
CA GLY A 286 25.02 7.45 36.80
C GLY A 286 25.26 8.77 36.04
N GLN A 287 24.81 8.88 34.79
CA GLN A 287 24.88 10.15 34.03
C GLN A 287 24.05 11.24 34.73
N LYS A 288 24.60 12.44 34.89
CA LYS A 288 23.92 13.58 35.53
C LYS A 288 23.23 14.46 34.49
N ILE A 289 21.95 14.74 34.71
CA ILE A 289 21.14 15.66 33.89
C ILE A 289 20.44 16.69 34.78
N ASN A 290 20.05 17.84 34.25
CA ASN A 290 19.35 18.88 35.00
C ASN A 290 17.84 18.67 34.93
N VAL A 291 17.19 18.61 36.09
CA VAL A 291 15.74 18.51 36.24
C VAL A 291 15.22 19.71 37.04
N PRO A 292 13.94 20.09 36.94
CA PRO A 292 13.35 21.12 37.79
C PRO A 292 13.51 20.83 39.29
N LEU A 293 13.59 21.89 40.11
CA LEU A 293 13.84 21.76 41.54
C LEU A 293 12.77 20.90 42.27
N ASN A 294 11.52 20.94 41.79
CA ASN A 294 10.36 20.30 42.43
C ASN A 294 9.84 19.12 41.60
N GLU A 295 9.51 18.00 42.26
CA GLU A 295 8.85 16.82 41.67
C GLU A 295 7.32 16.93 41.81
N VAL A 296 6.57 16.33 40.88
CA VAL A 296 5.10 16.27 40.96
C VAL A 296 4.72 15.01 41.72
N ASN A 297 4.11 15.15 42.90
CA ASN A 297 3.55 14.03 43.66
C ASN A 297 2.15 13.67 43.13
N GLU A 298 1.93 12.41 42.77
CA GLU A 298 0.59 11.81 42.73
C GLU A 298 0.44 10.78 43.87
N PRO A 299 -0.76 10.63 44.47
CA PRO A 299 -1.04 9.59 45.46
C PRO A 299 -1.40 8.25 44.81
N GLU A 300 -0.80 7.18 45.34
CA GLU A 300 -1.05 5.78 45.00
C GLU A 300 -2.48 5.32 45.33
N ALA A 301 -3.04 4.45 44.47
CA ALA A 301 -4.08 3.49 44.86
C ALA A 301 -3.69 2.08 44.38
N LYS A 302 -3.69 1.16 45.36
CA LYS A 302 -3.14 -0.20 45.37
C LYS A 302 -3.99 -1.19 44.55
N LEU A 303 -3.34 -2.23 44.01
CA LEU A 303 -3.97 -3.54 43.77
C LEU A 303 -3.10 -4.64 44.38
N ASP A 304 -3.75 -5.49 45.18
CA ASP A 304 -3.18 -6.50 46.07
C ASP A 304 -2.41 -7.63 45.37
N SER A 305 -1.27 -7.98 45.95
CA SER A 305 -0.54 -9.24 45.71
C SER A 305 -0.88 -10.27 46.79
N LYS A 306 -1.59 -11.34 46.42
CA LYS A 306 -1.67 -12.58 47.19
C LYS A 306 -0.94 -13.73 46.48
N VAL A 307 0.26 -14.00 47.00
CA VAL A 307 0.94 -15.29 47.19
C VAL A 307 0.46 -16.49 46.35
N ILE A 308 1.33 -16.96 45.45
CA ILE A 308 1.47 -18.40 45.17
C ILE A 308 2.91 -18.79 45.48
N ASP A 309 3.01 -19.63 46.49
CA ASP A 309 4.19 -20.29 47.05
C ASP A 309 4.81 -21.26 46.02
N GLN A 310 6.07 -21.00 45.63
CA GLN A 310 6.85 -21.84 44.70
C GLN A 310 7.61 -22.98 45.40
N SER A 311 7.12 -23.47 46.54
CA SER A 311 7.77 -24.58 47.26
C SER A 311 6.80 -25.72 47.56
N LYS A 312 6.45 -26.54 46.54
CA LYS A 312 6.03 -27.96 46.66
C LYS A 312 5.56 -28.53 45.31
N PHE A 313 6.46 -28.91 44.43
CA PHE A 313 6.20 -30.04 43.51
C PHE A 313 7.49 -30.85 43.37
N LYS A 314 7.45 -32.07 43.92
CA LYS A 314 8.53 -33.06 43.84
C LYS A 314 8.64 -33.56 42.39
N ASN A 315 9.87 -33.61 41.87
CA ASN A 315 10.20 -34.23 40.60
C ASN A 315 9.80 -35.71 40.58
N VAL A 316 9.01 -36.11 39.59
CA VAL A 316 8.86 -37.52 39.20
C VAL A 316 9.75 -37.74 37.97
N LYS A 317 10.84 -38.49 38.13
CA LYS A 317 11.66 -38.99 37.02
C LYS A 317 10.92 -40.15 36.35
N ALA A 318 10.63 -40.02 35.05
CA ALA A 318 10.31 -41.15 34.20
C ALA A 318 11.59 -41.58 33.46
N GLU A 319 12.16 -42.73 33.82
CA GLU A 319 13.29 -43.31 33.09
C GLU A 319 12.75 -44.10 31.89
N THR A 320 12.97 -43.59 30.69
CA THR A 320 12.72 -44.32 29.45
C THR A 320 13.97 -45.12 29.06
N ASN A 321 13.90 -46.44 29.21
CA ASN A 321 15.00 -47.37 28.94
C ASN A 321 15.01 -47.75 27.45
N TYR A 322 15.84 -47.07 26.63
CA TYR A 322 16.05 -47.42 25.22
C TYR A 322 17.34 -48.22 25.05
N LYS A 323 17.36 -49.23 24.17
CA LYS A 323 18.61 -49.89 23.75
C LYS A 323 19.46 -48.90 22.95
N THR A 324 20.75 -48.85 23.25
CA THR A 324 21.68 -47.86 22.69
C THR A 324 22.73 -48.53 21.81
N GLU A 325 23.18 -47.84 20.75
CA GLU A 325 24.29 -48.21 19.89
C GLU A 325 25.32 -47.07 19.78
N ASN A 326 26.54 -47.40 19.35
CA ASN A 326 27.64 -46.46 19.26
C ASN A 326 27.62 -45.74 17.90
N TYR A 327 27.51 -44.42 17.91
CA TYR A 327 27.64 -43.52 16.78
C TYR A 327 29.00 -42.81 16.80
N LYS A 328 29.72 -42.84 15.68
CA LYS A 328 31.00 -42.16 15.52
C LYS A 328 30.77 -40.80 14.85
N VAL A 329 31.02 -39.73 15.61
CA VAL A 329 30.87 -38.33 15.19
C VAL A 329 31.64 -38.08 13.90
N GLN A 330 30.97 -37.56 12.88
CA GLN A 330 31.54 -37.24 11.57
C GLN A 330 31.87 -35.75 11.45
N SER A 331 32.58 -35.37 10.39
CA SER A 331 32.92 -33.96 10.14
C SER A 331 31.66 -33.15 9.84
N GLY A 332 31.42 -32.12 10.66
CA GLY A 332 30.19 -31.31 10.61
C GLY A 332 29.14 -31.66 11.67
N ASP A 333 29.33 -32.77 12.42
CA ASP A 333 28.41 -33.15 13.48
C ASP A 333 28.56 -32.26 14.73
N SER A 334 27.42 -31.91 15.28
CA SER A 334 27.26 -31.29 16.60
C SER A 334 26.33 -32.12 17.47
N LEU A 335 26.41 -31.95 18.80
CA LEU A 335 25.53 -32.66 19.74
C LEU A 335 24.05 -32.39 19.45
N SER A 336 23.69 -31.21 18.95
CA SER A 336 22.32 -30.88 18.54
C SER A 336 21.92 -31.57 17.23
N SER A 337 22.81 -31.64 16.24
CA SER A 337 22.51 -32.32 14.98
C SER A 337 22.29 -33.83 15.16
N ILE A 338 23.09 -34.48 16.02
CA ILE A 338 22.95 -35.92 16.29
C ILE A 338 21.71 -36.19 17.14
N ALA A 339 21.35 -35.29 18.07
CA ALA A 339 20.13 -35.41 18.87
C ALA A 339 18.90 -35.44 17.97
N VAL A 340 18.83 -34.49 17.03
CA VAL A 340 17.74 -34.42 16.03
C VAL A 340 17.71 -35.67 15.16
N GLN A 341 18.86 -36.14 14.65
CA GLN A 341 18.94 -37.35 13.85
C GLN A 341 18.50 -38.61 14.62
N SER A 342 18.79 -38.63 15.92
CA SER A 342 18.48 -39.73 16.84
C SER A 342 17.09 -39.62 17.48
N LYS A 343 16.29 -38.61 17.09
CA LYS A 343 14.96 -38.30 17.66
C LYS A 343 14.96 -38.10 19.18
N LEU A 344 16.07 -37.60 19.73
CA LEU A 344 16.20 -37.19 21.13
C LEU A 344 16.28 -35.67 21.21
N SER A 345 15.86 -35.09 22.33
CA SER A 345 16.22 -33.72 22.65
C SER A 345 17.73 -33.61 22.92
N LEU A 346 18.28 -32.41 22.77
CA LEU A 346 19.69 -32.13 23.08
C LEU A 346 20.03 -32.51 24.53
N ALA A 347 19.10 -32.26 25.46
CA ALA A 347 19.26 -32.61 26.87
C ALA A 347 19.30 -34.13 27.07
N GLU A 348 18.40 -34.86 26.41
CA GLU A 348 18.34 -36.34 26.51
C GLU A 348 19.57 -37.01 25.88
N LEU A 349 20.06 -36.53 24.73
CA LEU A 349 21.29 -37.08 24.13
C LEU A 349 22.53 -36.73 24.97
N ALA A 350 22.58 -35.53 25.54
CA ALA A 350 23.65 -35.10 26.43
C ALA A 350 23.68 -35.94 27.72
N GLU A 351 22.51 -36.18 28.32
CA GLU A 351 22.34 -37.03 29.50
C GLU A 351 22.70 -38.49 29.20
N LEU A 352 22.24 -39.03 28.06
CA LEU A 352 22.57 -40.39 27.59
C LEU A 352 24.09 -40.62 27.48
N ASN A 353 24.81 -39.56 27.11
CA ASN A 353 26.26 -39.59 26.92
C ASN A 353 27.05 -39.02 28.10
N LYS A 354 26.38 -38.61 29.18
CA LYS A 354 26.98 -38.00 30.37
C LYS A 354 27.91 -36.81 30.02
N ILE A 355 27.48 -35.96 29.10
CA ILE A 355 28.20 -34.77 28.66
C ILE A 355 27.33 -33.52 28.81
N SER A 356 27.95 -32.34 28.91
CA SER A 356 27.21 -31.07 28.93
C SER A 356 26.56 -30.79 27.56
N THR A 357 25.38 -30.17 27.57
CA THR A 357 24.69 -29.70 26.36
C THR A 357 25.49 -28.65 25.58
N SER A 358 26.47 -28.00 26.23
CA SER A 358 27.40 -27.04 25.64
C SER A 358 28.72 -27.66 25.15
N LYS A 359 28.92 -28.98 25.28
CA LYS A 359 30.18 -29.63 24.93
C LYS A 359 30.31 -29.78 23.41
N ASN A 360 31.41 -29.28 22.85
CA ASN A 360 31.78 -29.52 21.46
C ASN A 360 32.22 -30.98 21.26
N LEU A 361 31.75 -31.61 20.19
CA LEU A 361 32.14 -32.97 19.82
C LEU A 361 33.34 -32.94 18.87
N LEU A 362 34.24 -33.90 19.05
CA LEU A 362 35.39 -34.08 18.16
C LEU A 362 35.06 -35.10 17.07
N VAL A 363 35.50 -34.83 15.84
CA VAL A 363 35.36 -35.80 14.73
C VAL A 363 36.07 -37.10 15.10
N GLY A 364 35.38 -38.21 14.95
CA GLY A 364 35.83 -39.55 15.35
C GLY A 364 35.47 -39.94 16.78
N GLN A 365 34.96 -39.01 17.61
CA GLN A 365 34.46 -39.31 18.95
C GLN A 365 33.26 -40.27 18.88
N ILE A 366 33.19 -41.24 19.79
CA ILE A 366 32.06 -42.17 19.86
C ILE A 366 31.07 -41.69 20.92
N ILE A 367 29.79 -41.57 20.54
CA ILE A 367 28.67 -41.29 21.44
C ILE A 367 27.57 -42.34 21.25
N LYS A 368 26.74 -42.56 22.26
CA LYS A 368 25.60 -43.48 22.24
C LYS A 368 24.35 -42.81 21.68
N ILE A 369 23.63 -43.50 20.81
CA ILE A 369 22.32 -43.12 20.24
C ILE A 369 21.32 -44.30 20.35
N PRO A 370 20.00 -44.11 20.21
CA PRO A 370 19.03 -45.22 20.19
C PRO A 370 19.20 -46.13 18.96
N ALA A 371 19.14 -47.45 19.14
CA ALA A 371 19.41 -48.40 18.05
C ALA A 371 18.27 -48.50 17.01
N GLY A 372 18.59 -48.42 15.70
CA GLY A 372 17.69 -48.81 14.60
C GLY A 372 17.27 -47.74 13.56
N THR A 373 18.03 -46.66 13.38
CA THR A 373 17.68 -45.51 12.51
C THR A 373 18.55 -45.33 11.25
N THR A 374 19.17 -46.37 10.71
CA THR A 374 20.07 -46.25 9.55
C THR A 374 19.39 -46.59 8.21
N THR A 375 19.40 -45.62 7.28
CA THR A 375 19.01 -45.82 5.87
C THR A 375 20.09 -46.62 5.14
N PRO A 376 19.74 -47.71 4.40
CA PRO A 376 20.74 -48.49 3.67
C PRO A 376 21.28 -47.72 2.47
N GLU A 377 22.54 -47.95 2.10
CA GLU A 377 23.20 -47.26 0.97
C GLU A 377 22.55 -47.60 -0.38
N THR A 378 22.09 -48.84 -0.53
CA THR A 378 21.36 -49.30 -1.71
C THR A 378 20.13 -50.12 -1.34
N TYR A 379 19.15 -50.15 -2.22
CA TYR A 379 17.91 -50.91 -2.09
C TYR A 379 17.56 -51.61 -3.39
N THR A 380 17.16 -52.89 -3.32
CA THR A 380 16.72 -53.65 -4.49
C THR A 380 15.20 -53.63 -4.56
N VAL A 381 14.65 -53.07 -5.63
CA VAL A 381 13.21 -52.89 -5.86
C VAL A 381 12.48 -54.22 -5.82
N GLN A 382 11.43 -54.29 -5.02
CA GLN A 382 10.56 -55.45 -4.88
C GLN A 382 9.24 -55.25 -5.64
N SER A 383 8.48 -56.33 -5.84
CA SER A 383 7.17 -56.27 -6.50
C SER A 383 6.22 -55.33 -5.74
N GLY A 384 5.71 -54.31 -6.43
CA GLY A 384 4.83 -53.28 -5.86
C GLY A 384 5.53 -51.99 -5.39
N ASP A 385 6.86 -51.92 -5.47
CA ASP A 385 7.61 -50.72 -5.09
C ASP A 385 7.46 -49.57 -6.11
N SER A 386 7.49 -48.33 -5.60
CA SER A 386 7.57 -47.10 -6.38
C SER A 386 8.58 -46.14 -5.72
N LEU A 387 9.09 -45.17 -6.47
CA LEU A 387 9.99 -44.14 -5.92
C LEU A 387 9.34 -43.40 -4.74
N ILE A 388 8.02 -43.21 -4.77
CA ILE A 388 7.24 -42.59 -3.69
C ILE A 388 7.16 -43.49 -2.46
N ALA A 389 6.88 -44.78 -2.64
CA ALA A 389 6.82 -45.73 -1.54
C ALA A 389 8.19 -45.87 -0.85
N LEU A 390 9.27 -45.90 -1.62
CA LEU A 390 10.64 -46.00 -1.09
C LEU A 390 11.10 -44.70 -0.43
N ALA A 391 10.76 -43.55 -1.01
CA ALA A 391 10.97 -42.23 -0.40
C ALA A 391 10.32 -42.15 0.98
N ASN A 392 9.05 -42.56 1.10
CA ASN A 392 8.35 -42.57 2.38
C ASN A 392 8.94 -43.60 3.36
N LYS A 393 9.27 -44.79 2.89
CA LYS A 393 9.83 -45.90 3.70
C LYS A 393 11.16 -45.52 4.35
N TYR A 394 11.99 -44.76 3.65
CA TYR A 394 13.32 -44.35 4.12
C TYR A 394 13.41 -42.86 4.49
N ASN A 395 12.26 -42.17 4.51
CA ASN A 395 12.13 -40.74 4.78
C ASN A 395 13.07 -39.86 3.91
N LEU A 396 13.18 -40.19 2.63
CA LEU A 396 13.92 -39.47 1.61
C LEU A 396 12.95 -38.69 0.71
N GLN A 397 13.43 -37.68 0.00
CA GLN A 397 12.61 -37.05 -1.05
C GLN A 397 12.62 -37.93 -2.31
N VAL A 398 11.48 -38.02 -3.00
CA VAL A 398 11.36 -38.74 -4.29
C VAL A 398 12.40 -38.25 -5.29
N ASN A 399 12.58 -36.93 -5.37
CA ASN A 399 13.57 -36.31 -6.25
C ASN A 399 15.00 -36.68 -5.85
N GLN A 400 15.29 -36.86 -4.56
CA GLN A 400 16.61 -37.27 -4.10
C GLN A 400 16.95 -38.70 -4.54
N ILE A 401 16.01 -39.65 -4.40
CA ILE A 401 16.19 -41.01 -4.91
C ILE A 401 16.28 -40.98 -6.44
N ALA A 402 15.45 -40.18 -7.11
CA ALA A 402 15.46 -40.06 -8.55
C ALA A 402 16.81 -39.53 -9.07
N ASP A 403 17.31 -38.43 -8.49
CA ASP A 403 18.56 -37.78 -8.86
C ASP A 403 19.78 -38.68 -8.58
N LEU A 404 19.78 -39.41 -7.45
CA LEU A 404 20.86 -40.36 -7.12
C LEU A 404 20.99 -41.52 -8.12
N ASN A 405 19.91 -41.81 -8.84
CA ASN A 405 19.81 -42.96 -9.74
C ASN A 405 19.63 -42.57 -11.21
N GLY A 406 19.74 -41.28 -11.55
CA GLY A 406 19.54 -40.80 -12.92
C GLY A 406 18.12 -41.05 -13.46
N LEU A 407 17.13 -41.13 -12.57
CA LEU A 407 15.72 -41.35 -12.91
C LEU A 407 14.95 -40.04 -12.91
N LYS A 408 13.82 -39.98 -13.62
CA LYS A 408 12.83 -38.93 -13.42
C LYS A 408 12.03 -39.27 -12.16
N SER A 409 11.53 -38.26 -11.44
CA SER A 409 10.68 -38.47 -10.26
C SER A 409 9.37 -39.19 -10.55
N THR A 410 8.99 -39.29 -11.83
CA THR A 410 7.84 -40.02 -12.36
C THR A 410 8.20 -41.39 -12.95
N SER A 411 9.47 -41.79 -12.95
CA SER A 411 9.89 -43.08 -13.52
C SER A 411 9.29 -44.25 -12.74
N GLY A 412 8.77 -45.24 -13.48
CA GLY A 412 8.44 -46.56 -12.93
C GLY A 412 9.71 -47.32 -12.50
N LEU A 413 9.57 -48.22 -11.55
CA LEU A 413 10.65 -49.08 -11.06
C LEU A 413 10.43 -50.54 -11.49
N PHE A 414 11.50 -51.22 -11.86
CA PHE A 414 11.46 -52.64 -12.22
C PHE A 414 11.88 -53.52 -11.05
N VAL A 415 11.17 -54.62 -10.81
CA VAL A 415 11.54 -55.58 -9.76
C VAL A 415 12.96 -56.10 -10.02
N GLY A 416 13.81 -56.08 -8.98
CA GLY A 416 15.24 -56.42 -9.08
C GLY A 416 16.15 -55.23 -9.41
N GLN A 417 15.62 -54.06 -9.74
CA GLN A 417 16.40 -52.85 -9.96
C GLN A 417 17.09 -52.40 -8.67
N LYS A 418 18.40 -52.17 -8.70
CA LYS A 418 19.14 -51.61 -7.55
C LYS A 418 19.12 -50.09 -7.60
N LEU A 419 18.70 -49.45 -6.50
CA LEU A 419 18.69 -48.01 -6.31
C LEU A 419 19.68 -47.62 -5.21
N LYS A 420 20.48 -46.58 -5.45
CA LYS A 420 21.23 -45.86 -4.41
C LYS A 420 20.27 -44.98 -3.61
N LEU A 421 20.27 -45.11 -2.29
CA LEU A 421 19.43 -44.31 -1.40
C LEU A 421 20.23 -43.25 -0.62
N THR A 422 21.55 -43.39 -0.59
CA THR A 422 22.48 -42.39 -0.04
C THR A 422 23.64 -42.17 -1.02
N GLY A 423 24.36 -41.06 -0.89
CA GLY A 423 25.46 -40.67 -1.78
C GLY A 423 25.32 -39.25 -2.34
N THR A 424 26.28 -38.81 -3.14
CA THR A 424 26.21 -37.56 -3.91
C THR A 424 25.73 -37.88 -5.33
N PRO A 425 24.75 -37.14 -5.90
CA PRO A 425 24.30 -37.38 -7.26
C PRO A 425 25.47 -37.30 -8.24
N GLU A 426 25.68 -38.35 -9.05
CA GLU A 426 26.60 -38.28 -10.18
C GLU A 426 26.11 -37.19 -11.12
N THR A 427 26.90 -36.14 -11.21
CA THR A 427 26.50 -34.86 -11.76
C THR A 427 26.39 -35.00 -13.27
N SER A 428 25.20 -34.81 -13.85
CA SER A 428 25.06 -34.33 -15.23
C SER A 428 25.52 -32.87 -15.29
N SER A 429 26.82 -32.69 -15.13
CA SER A 429 27.53 -31.40 -15.16
C SER A 429 27.50 -30.72 -16.54
N LYS A 430 26.89 -31.33 -17.56
CA LYS A 430 26.72 -30.74 -18.89
C LYS A 430 25.43 -29.92 -19.07
N GLU A 431 24.33 -30.21 -18.37
CA GLU A 431 23.05 -29.50 -18.62
C GLU A 431 22.86 -28.22 -17.78
N LYS A 432 23.40 -28.16 -16.54
CA LYS A 432 23.33 -26.92 -15.72
C LYS A 432 24.27 -25.80 -16.20
N ALA A 433 25.33 -26.14 -16.94
CA ALA A 433 26.18 -25.16 -17.60
C ALA A 433 25.50 -24.58 -18.87
N GLN A 434 24.60 -25.33 -19.50
CA GLN A 434 23.87 -24.92 -20.69
C GLN A 434 22.75 -23.92 -20.36
N ALA A 435 22.04 -24.10 -19.25
CA ALA A 435 20.98 -23.20 -18.78
C ALA A 435 21.47 -21.76 -18.40
N ARG A 436 22.76 -21.55 -18.11
CA ARG A 436 23.30 -20.19 -17.85
C ARG A 436 23.53 -19.39 -19.13
N ASN A 437 23.50 -20.04 -20.30
CA ASN A 437 23.80 -19.43 -21.60
C ASN A 437 22.59 -19.22 -22.53
N GLU A 438 21.39 -19.56 -22.11
CA GLU A 438 20.17 -19.39 -22.91
C GLU A 438 19.42 -18.11 -22.51
N ALA A 439 18.74 -17.47 -23.47
CA ALA A 439 17.90 -16.30 -23.21
C ALA A 439 16.55 -16.74 -22.62
N MET A 440 15.80 -15.82 -22.04
CA MET A 440 14.43 -16.09 -21.59
C MET A 440 13.55 -16.63 -22.73
N PRO A 441 12.58 -17.52 -22.46
CA PRO A 441 11.76 -18.15 -23.51
C PRO A 441 10.90 -17.16 -24.30
N TYR A 442 10.58 -16.01 -23.70
CA TYR A 442 9.87 -14.89 -24.30
C TYR A 442 10.80 -13.81 -24.89
N ALA A 443 12.11 -14.08 -24.98
CA ALA A 443 13.08 -13.18 -25.57
C ALA A 443 13.44 -13.58 -27.01
N ASN A 444 13.78 -12.58 -27.83
CA ASN A 444 14.52 -12.80 -29.05
C ASN A 444 15.99 -12.42 -28.79
N SER A 445 16.88 -13.41 -28.66
CA SER A 445 18.31 -13.16 -28.39
C SER A 445 18.98 -12.31 -29.48
N ASN A 446 18.44 -12.33 -30.69
CA ASN A 446 18.93 -11.60 -31.86
C ASN A 446 18.13 -10.32 -32.13
N ALA A 447 17.35 -9.83 -31.16
CA ALA A 447 16.62 -8.58 -31.29
C ALA A 447 17.58 -7.42 -31.63
N PRO A 448 17.36 -6.71 -32.75
CA PRO A 448 18.15 -5.53 -33.09
C PRO A 448 18.16 -4.50 -31.97
N LYS A 449 19.35 -4.02 -31.63
CA LYS A 449 19.52 -2.88 -30.73
C LYS A 449 19.43 -1.59 -31.55
N GLY A 450 18.61 -0.65 -31.12
CA GLY A 450 18.45 0.60 -31.85
C GLY A 450 17.11 1.31 -31.62
N GLY A 451 17.01 2.51 -32.19
CA GLY A 451 15.76 3.26 -32.25
C GLY A 451 15.30 3.77 -30.89
N TYR A 452 14.03 4.16 -30.80
CA TYR A 452 13.49 4.76 -29.60
C TYR A 452 12.05 4.33 -29.33
N ILE A 453 11.67 4.41 -28.06
CA ILE A 453 10.28 4.32 -27.62
C ILE A 453 9.88 5.60 -26.90
N SER A 454 8.66 6.07 -27.15
CA SER A 454 8.11 7.20 -26.43
C SER A 454 6.66 6.98 -26.01
N THR A 455 6.36 7.30 -24.76
CA THR A 455 5.02 7.15 -24.16
C THR A 455 4.55 8.45 -23.52
N ALA A 456 3.26 8.52 -23.19
CA ALA A 456 2.71 9.58 -22.37
C ALA A 456 2.67 9.18 -20.89
N SER A 457 2.77 10.19 -20.03
CA SER A 457 2.43 10.14 -18.61
C SER A 457 1.45 11.26 -18.28
N ILE A 458 0.64 11.07 -17.23
CA ILE A 458 -0.36 12.05 -16.80
C ILE A 458 0.12 12.70 -15.50
N GLY A 459 0.06 14.03 -15.44
CA GLY A 459 0.48 14.82 -14.29
C GLY A 459 1.84 15.49 -14.49
N THR A 460 2.69 15.46 -13.47
CA THR A 460 4.03 16.07 -13.44
C THR A 460 5.01 15.15 -12.69
N PHE A 461 6.29 15.51 -12.68
CA PHE A 461 7.31 14.86 -11.87
C PHE A 461 8.26 15.92 -11.26
N ASP A 462 8.77 15.63 -10.07
CA ASP A 462 9.77 16.45 -9.39
C ASP A 462 10.84 15.62 -8.66
N ASN A 463 10.72 14.29 -8.67
CA ASN A 463 11.59 13.41 -7.89
C ASN A 463 12.15 12.24 -8.70
N LEU A 464 13.49 12.15 -8.75
CA LEU A 464 14.24 11.01 -9.27
C LEU A 464 14.51 9.95 -8.20
N ASN A 465 14.31 10.23 -6.91
CA ASN A 465 14.43 9.23 -5.86
C ASN A 465 13.08 8.54 -5.60
N SER A 466 12.78 7.44 -6.31
CA SER A 466 11.54 6.68 -6.12
C SER A 466 11.45 5.99 -4.75
N MET A 467 12.59 5.70 -4.13
CA MET A 467 12.67 4.89 -2.91
C MET A 467 12.48 5.68 -1.60
N ASN A 468 12.36 7.01 -1.64
CA ASN A 468 12.02 7.81 -0.45
C ASN A 468 10.52 7.97 -0.23
N GLY A 469 9.69 7.67 -1.23
CA GLY A 469 8.24 7.78 -1.17
C GLY A 469 7.71 9.22 -1.00
N LYS A 470 8.44 10.21 -1.52
CA LYS A 470 8.05 11.64 -1.51
C LYS A 470 7.96 12.22 -2.93
N GLY A 471 7.29 13.35 -3.06
CA GLY A 471 7.12 14.06 -4.33
C GLY A 471 6.38 13.22 -5.38
N SER A 472 6.47 13.67 -6.63
CA SER A 472 5.97 12.96 -7.80
C SER A 472 7.12 12.24 -8.48
N SER A 473 7.12 10.90 -8.37
CA SER A 473 8.18 10.06 -8.92
C SER A 473 8.19 10.13 -10.45
N THR A 474 9.41 10.08 -11.00
CA THR A 474 9.62 10.20 -12.45
C THR A 474 9.37 8.88 -13.17
N GLU A 475 8.69 8.91 -14.30
CA GLU A 475 8.41 7.71 -15.11
C GLU A 475 9.68 7.16 -15.74
N GLY A 476 9.84 5.82 -15.72
CA GLY A 476 11.03 5.14 -16.23
C GLY A 476 12.25 5.20 -15.30
N ILE A 477 12.15 5.83 -14.13
CA ILE A 477 13.28 5.97 -13.19
C ILE A 477 13.87 4.63 -12.73
N ASN A 478 13.06 3.58 -12.67
CA ASN A 478 13.51 2.25 -12.24
C ASN A 478 14.52 1.64 -13.21
N TYR A 479 14.60 2.09 -14.47
CA TYR A 479 15.62 1.63 -15.43
C TYR A 479 17.05 2.11 -15.12
N LEU A 480 17.23 3.00 -14.14
CA LEU A 480 18.54 3.39 -13.63
C LEU A 480 19.13 2.35 -12.70
N PHE A 481 18.32 1.50 -12.09
CA PHE A 481 18.75 0.64 -10.99
C PHE A 481 18.49 -0.82 -11.32
N ASP A 482 19.41 -1.70 -10.92
CA ASP A 482 19.11 -3.12 -10.82
C ASP A 482 18.64 -3.46 -9.40
N SER A 483 17.81 -4.50 -9.30
CA SER A 483 17.49 -5.18 -8.05
C SER A 483 18.43 -6.37 -7.82
N LEU A 484 18.33 -7.02 -6.66
CA LEU A 484 19.11 -8.22 -6.36
C LEU A 484 18.78 -9.37 -7.33
N MET A 485 17.49 -9.58 -7.61
CA MET A 485 17.03 -10.56 -8.58
C MET A 485 15.85 -9.97 -9.36
N ASP A 486 15.55 -10.52 -10.52
CA ASP A 486 14.46 -10.04 -11.37
C ASP A 486 13.41 -11.11 -11.63
N SER A 487 12.16 -10.70 -11.86
CA SER A 487 11.02 -11.60 -11.96
C SER A 487 10.89 -12.23 -13.34
N SER A 488 10.49 -13.49 -13.38
CA SER A 488 10.01 -14.11 -14.63
C SER A 488 8.77 -13.38 -15.13
N LEU A 489 8.70 -13.12 -16.45
CA LEU A 489 7.48 -12.63 -17.08
C LEU A 489 6.49 -13.75 -17.45
N ASP A 490 6.84 -15.02 -17.21
CA ASP A 490 6.00 -16.19 -17.51
C ASP A 490 5.57 -16.98 -16.28
N GLU A 491 6.33 -16.89 -15.19
CA GLU A 491 6.20 -17.79 -14.04
C GLU A 491 5.91 -16.99 -12.76
N PRO A 492 4.76 -17.21 -12.11
CA PRO A 492 4.43 -16.52 -10.88
C PRO A 492 5.38 -16.89 -9.74
N GLY A 493 5.97 -15.90 -9.08
CA GLY A 493 6.83 -16.13 -7.92
C GLY A 493 8.18 -16.77 -8.25
N VAL A 494 8.66 -16.67 -9.51
CA VAL A 494 10.00 -17.12 -9.89
C VAL A 494 10.90 -15.92 -10.14
N LEU A 495 12.07 -15.92 -9.51
CA LEU A 495 13.09 -14.90 -9.66
C LEU A 495 14.36 -15.49 -10.28
N TYR A 496 14.98 -14.73 -11.18
CA TYR A 496 16.24 -15.07 -11.84
C TYR A 496 17.39 -14.17 -11.36
N PRO A 497 18.63 -14.69 -11.39
CA PRO A 497 19.82 -13.92 -11.01
C PRO A 497 19.95 -12.57 -11.73
N LEU A 498 20.26 -11.52 -10.97
CA LEU A 498 20.68 -10.20 -11.45
C LEU A 498 21.89 -9.74 -10.64
N LEU A 499 21.79 -8.71 -9.79
CA LEU A 499 22.91 -8.30 -8.93
C LEU A 499 23.35 -9.43 -7.99
N ALA A 500 22.41 -10.27 -7.55
CA ALA A 500 22.68 -11.51 -6.85
C ALA A 500 22.73 -12.68 -7.85
N GLU A 501 23.86 -13.38 -7.91
CA GLU A 501 24.03 -14.59 -8.73
C GLU A 501 23.45 -15.85 -8.08
N LYS A 502 23.25 -15.81 -6.75
CA LYS A 502 22.77 -16.93 -5.95
C LYS A 502 22.10 -16.42 -4.67
N VAL A 503 21.19 -17.24 -4.13
CA VAL A 503 20.54 -17.05 -2.83
C VAL A 503 20.72 -18.29 -1.94
N THR A 504 20.83 -18.10 -0.63
CA THR A 504 20.80 -19.16 0.38
C THR A 504 19.76 -18.82 1.44
N TYR A 505 18.85 -19.75 1.73
CA TYR A 505 17.85 -19.61 2.79
C TYR A 505 17.40 -21.01 3.25
N ASP A 506 16.76 -21.08 4.41
CA ASP A 506 16.08 -22.29 4.87
C ASP A 506 14.65 -22.30 4.30
N PRO A 507 14.28 -23.29 3.46
CA PRO A 507 12.96 -23.33 2.82
C PRO A 507 11.83 -23.75 3.78
N VAL A 508 12.14 -24.26 4.97
CA VAL A 508 11.17 -24.71 5.97
C VAL A 508 11.03 -23.69 7.10
N LYS A 509 12.14 -23.10 7.55
CA LYS A 509 12.16 -22.07 8.60
C LYS A 509 12.90 -20.83 8.13
N THR A 510 12.29 -20.13 7.18
CA THR A 510 12.90 -18.95 6.55
C THR A 510 12.98 -17.79 7.54
N LYS A 511 14.02 -17.78 8.37
CA LYS A 511 14.35 -16.72 9.35
C LYS A 511 15.38 -15.73 8.81
N PHE A 512 16.08 -16.10 7.75
CA PHE A 512 17.02 -15.23 7.06
C PHE A 512 17.16 -15.63 5.60
N VAL A 513 17.70 -14.71 4.81
CA VAL A 513 18.16 -14.95 3.44
C VAL A 513 19.57 -14.38 3.28
N ILE A 514 20.43 -15.07 2.52
CA ILE A 514 21.75 -14.58 2.12
C ILE A 514 21.75 -14.41 0.60
N PHE A 515 22.03 -13.20 0.14
CA PHE A 515 22.27 -12.91 -1.27
C PHE A 515 23.77 -12.90 -1.55
N HIS A 516 24.17 -13.62 -2.59
CA HIS A 516 25.55 -13.68 -3.08
C HIS A 516 25.63 -12.83 -4.34
N LEU A 517 26.30 -11.68 -4.24
CA LEU A 517 26.40 -10.70 -5.30
C LEU A 517 27.35 -11.15 -6.41
N ASN A 518 26.98 -10.85 -7.65
CA ASN A 518 27.83 -11.06 -8.82
C ASN A 518 29.05 -10.13 -8.75
N PRO A 519 30.30 -10.64 -8.72
CA PRO A 519 31.50 -9.80 -8.65
C PRO A 519 31.70 -8.89 -9.88
N GLN A 520 31.00 -9.15 -10.98
CA GLN A 520 30.99 -8.33 -12.20
C GLN A 520 29.98 -7.17 -12.14
N ALA A 521 29.13 -7.11 -11.12
CA ALA A 521 28.15 -6.03 -10.98
C ALA A 521 28.82 -4.66 -10.88
N ARG A 522 28.38 -3.71 -11.71
CA ARG A 522 28.93 -2.34 -11.77
C ARG A 522 27.81 -1.30 -11.76
N PHE A 523 28.05 -0.20 -11.06
CA PHE A 523 27.33 1.04 -11.30
C PHE A 523 27.72 1.62 -12.67
N SER A 524 26.93 2.55 -13.19
CA SER A 524 27.16 3.13 -14.52
C SER A 524 28.48 3.91 -14.67
N ASP A 525 29.10 4.30 -13.55
CA ASP A 525 30.42 4.93 -13.52
C ASP A 525 31.59 3.92 -13.53
N GLY A 526 31.28 2.61 -13.51
CA GLY A 526 32.27 1.53 -13.48
C GLY A 526 32.71 1.12 -12.07
N SER A 527 32.19 1.76 -11.01
CA SER A 527 32.45 1.31 -9.63
C SER A 527 31.73 -0.01 -9.32
N PRO A 528 32.30 -0.88 -8.46
CA PRO A 528 31.67 -2.17 -8.13
C PRO A 528 30.43 -1.99 -7.26
N VAL A 529 29.38 -2.77 -7.55
CA VAL A 529 28.26 -2.95 -6.61
C VAL A 529 28.69 -3.97 -5.54
N THR A 530 28.52 -3.63 -4.27
CA THR A 530 28.97 -4.43 -3.13
C THR A 530 27.87 -4.65 -2.09
N ALA A 531 28.12 -5.56 -1.15
CA ALA A 531 27.19 -5.83 -0.04
C ALA A 531 26.95 -4.59 0.85
N GLU A 532 27.90 -3.66 0.89
CA GLU A 532 27.76 -2.37 1.58
C GLU A 532 26.70 -1.47 0.95
N ASP A 533 26.56 -1.50 -0.39
CA ASP A 533 25.52 -0.75 -1.11
C ASP A 533 24.13 -1.32 -0.84
N VAL A 534 24.03 -2.66 -0.77
CA VAL A 534 22.80 -3.35 -0.39
C VAL A 534 22.41 -2.97 1.04
N LYS A 535 23.33 -3.10 2.00
CA LYS A 535 23.10 -2.71 3.39
C LYS A 535 22.67 -1.25 3.49
N PHE A 536 23.40 -0.33 2.83
CA PHE A 536 23.06 1.08 2.79
C PHE A 536 21.64 1.32 2.30
N SER A 537 21.23 0.66 1.19
CA SER A 537 19.91 0.83 0.58
C SER A 537 18.80 0.45 1.57
N PHE A 538 18.89 -0.75 2.17
CA PHE A 538 17.87 -1.24 3.09
C PHE A 538 17.84 -0.47 4.41
N ASP A 539 18.98 -0.19 5.01
CA ASP A 539 19.06 0.60 6.25
C ASP A 539 18.48 2.01 6.03
N THR A 540 18.74 2.60 4.85
CA THR A 540 18.22 3.93 4.49
C THR A 540 16.71 3.91 4.25
N ILE A 541 16.18 2.88 3.59
CA ILE A 541 14.73 2.75 3.42
C ILE A 541 14.05 2.61 4.80
N GLN A 542 14.57 1.75 5.68
CA GLN A 542 13.99 1.52 7.00
C GLN A 542 14.07 2.73 7.94
N SER A 543 14.96 3.69 7.69
CA SER A 543 15.16 4.86 8.57
C SER A 543 14.71 6.20 7.96
N LYS A 544 14.75 6.36 6.64
CA LYS A 544 14.57 7.66 5.96
C LYS A 544 13.49 7.69 4.87
N ALA A 545 12.98 6.53 4.42
CA ALA A 545 11.84 6.52 3.49
C ALA A 545 10.54 6.91 4.20
N ASN A 546 9.46 7.09 3.45
CA ASN A 546 8.14 7.30 4.03
C ASN A 546 7.68 6.09 4.88
N LEU A 547 6.72 6.30 5.78
CA LEU A 547 6.24 5.26 6.70
C LEU A 547 5.72 4.03 5.96
N GLY A 548 5.11 4.20 4.78
CA GLY A 548 4.63 3.07 3.96
C GLY A 548 5.75 2.10 3.59
N PHE A 549 6.88 2.60 3.07
CA PHE A 549 8.05 1.76 2.75
C PHE A 549 8.71 1.16 4.00
N GLN A 550 8.77 1.90 5.11
CA GLN A 550 9.30 1.38 6.36
C GLN A 550 8.43 0.22 6.90
N MET A 551 7.10 0.37 6.86
CA MET A 551 6.16 -0.67 7.25
C MET A 551 6.26 -1.89 6.33
N TYR A 552 6.44 -1.66 5.02
CA TYR A 552 6.61 -2.72 4.04
C TYR A 552 7.86 -3.59 4.32
N LEU A 553 8.89 -3.02 4.93
CA LEU A 553 10.10 -3.72 5.37
C LEU A 553 10.17 -3.97 6.88
N SER A 554 9.03 -3.89 7.59
CA SER A 554 9.02 -3.94 9.06
C SER A 554 9.48 -5.28 9.64
N ASP A 555 9.33 -6.38 8.90
CA ASP A 555 9.80 -7.71 9.33
C ASP A 555 11.31 -7.92 9.11
N LEU A 556 11.98 -7.08 8.33
CA LEU A 556 13.43 -7.12 8.21
C LEU A 556 14.07 -6.61 9.52
N ALA A 557 14.66 -7.50 10.30
CA ALA A 557 15.28 -7.16 11.58
C ALA A 557 16.67 -6.55 11.38
N LYS A 558 17.47 -7.10 10.47
CA LYS A 558 18.87 -6.72 10.31
C LYS A 558 19.40 -7.06 8.92
N THR A 559 20.22 -6.15 8.38
CA THR A 559 21.04 -6.38 7.18
C THR A 559 22.53 -6.37 7.55
N GLU A 560 23.22 -7.47 7.28
CA GLU A 560 24.59 -7.75 7.69
C GLU A 560 25.49 -8.04 6.49
N VAL A 561 26.62 -7.34 6.41
CA VAL A 561 27.66 -7.63 5.41
C VAL A 561 28.52 -8.77 5.94
N LEU A 562 28.47 -9.94 5.28
CA LEU A 562 29.30 -11.09 5.63
C LEU A 562 30.65 -11.05 4.90
N SER A 563 30.65 -10.52 3.69
CA SER A 563 31.85 -10.25 2.89
C SER A 563 31.53 -9.20 1.83
N LYS A 564 32.52 -8.79 1.03
CA LYS A 564 32.34 -7.81 -0.06
C LYS A 564 31.15 -8.12 -0.98
N TYR A 565 30.86 -9.40 -1.21
CA TYR A 565 29.82 -9.88 -2.12
C TYR A 565 28.78 -10.78 -1.43
N GLN A 566 28.68 -10.76 -0.10
CA GLN A 566 27.65 -11.52 0.61
C GLN A 566 26.96 -10.65 1.64
N VAL A 567 25.63 -10.61 1.56
CA VAL A 567 24.77 -9.88 2.49
C VAL A 567 23.72 -10.82 3.05
N LYS A 568 23.65 -10.87 4.38
CA LYS A 568 22.65 -11.63 5.14
C LYS A 568 21.57 -10.69 5.64
N MET A 569 20.32 -11.08 5.44
CA MET A 569 19.14 -10.33 5.85
C MET A 569 18.32 -11.21 6.79
N THR A 570 18.23 -10.83 8.06
CA THR A 570 17.58 -11.59 9.13
C THR A 570 16.22 -11.00 9.42
N PHE A 571 15.21 -11.84 9.65
CA PHE A 571 13.82 -11.44 9.86
C PHE A 571 13.44 -11.46 11.34
N LYS A 572 12.43 -10.66 11.72
CA LYS A 572 11.85 -10.65 13.08
C LYS A 572 11.01 -11.91 13.29
N SER A 573 10.28 -12.30 12.26
CA SER A 573 9.50 -13.54 12.23
C SER A 573 10.42 -14.77 12.14
N ASP A 574 10.05 -15.84 12.85
CA ASP A 574 10.79 -17.12 12.80
C ASP A 574 10.56 -17.91 11.49
N HIS A 575 9.54 -17.53 10.72
CA HIS A 575 9.22 -18.09 9.42
C HIS A 575 8.53 -17.04 8.55
N ASN A 576 9.20 -16.56 7.50
CA ASN A 576 8.61 -15.67 6.50
C ASN A 576 9.09 -16.02 5.08
N ALA A 577 8.25 -16.74 4.34
CA ALA A 577 8.56 -17.19 2.99
C ALA A 577 8.47 -16.07 1.93
N ASP A 578 7.73 -14.98 2.21
CA ASP A 578 7.50 -13.89 1.25
C ASP A 578 8.62 -12.84 1.27
N MET A 579 9.21 -12.57 2.43
CA MET A 579 10.23 -11.54 2.59
C MET A 579 11.44 -11.68 1.66
N PRO A 580 12.02 -12.88 1.42
CA PRO A 580 13.08 -13.03 0.43
C PRO A 580 12.71 -12.48 -0.96
N PHE A 581 11.47 -12.69 -1.42
CA PHE A 581 11.00 -12.17 -2.70
C PHE A 581 10.85 -10.65 -2.69
N ILE A 582 10.34 -10.10 -1.59
CA ILE A 582 10.19 -8.65 -1.42
C ILE A 582 11.56 -7.97 -1.50
N LEU A 583 12.52 -8.46 -0.71
CA LEU A 583 13.86 -7.90 -0.63
C LEU A 583 14.60 -8.04 -1.97
N ALA A 584 14.41 -9.16 -2.67
CA ALA A 584 15.08 -9.41 -3.93
C ALA A 584 14.73 -8.41 -5.05
N LYS A 585 13.54 -7.78 -5.00
CA LYS A 585 13.01 -6.90 -6.05
C LYS A 585 13.23 -5.40 -5.81
N ILE A 586 13.85 -5.02 -4.69
CA ILE A 586 14.10 -3.63 -4.35
C ILE A 586 15.37 -3.12 -5.05
N ALA A 587 15.31 -1.90 -5.58
CA ALA A 587 16.42 -1.23 -6.24
C ALA A 587 17.60 -1.02 -5.28
N ILE A 588 18.83 -1.25 -5.76
CA ILE A 588 20.06 -1.06 -4.98
C ILE A 588 20.73 0.25 -5.36
N TYR A 589 20.98 1.10 -4.36
CA TYR A 589 21.57 2.43 -4.49
C TYR A 589 23.04 2.44 -4.06
N SER A 590 23.86 3.26 -4.72
CA SER A 590 25.28 3.41 -4.40
C SER A 590 25.50 4.14 -3.08
N LYS A 591 26.09 3.48 -2.08
CA LYS A 591 26.45 4.11 -0.80
C LYS A 591 27.37 5.32 -1.00
N ALA A 592 28.29 5.23 -1.96
CA ALA A 592 29.25 6.29 -2.26
C ALA A 592 28.57 7.55 -2.81
N ASP A 593 27.63 7.40 -3.75
CA ASP A 593 26.88 8.51 -4.33
C ASP A 593 26.05 9.27 -3.29
N TRP A 594 25.57 8.57 -2.26
CA TRP A 594 24.72 9.14 -1.22
C TRP A 594 25.47 9.69 0.01
N LYS A 595 26.81 9.63 0.05
CA LYS A 595 27.60 10.10 1.22
C LYS A 595 27.31 11.56 1.60
N ASN A 596 27.07 12.42 0.61
CA ASN A 596 26.83 13.85 0.79
C ASN A 596 25.45 14.30 0.28
N LYS A 597 24.51 13.37 0.08
CA LYS A 597 23.15 13.64 -0.39
C LYS A 597 22.14 13.32 0.69
N ASP A 598 21.08 14.12 0.77
CA ASP A 598 19.96 13.83 1.67
C ASP A 598 18.93 12.95 0.96
N TYR A 599 18.87 11.67 1.36
CA TYR A 599 17.91 10.69 0.85
C TYR A 599 16.45 11.14 0.98
N SER A 600 16.14 11.90 2.04
CA SER A 600 14.78 12.30 2.35
C SER A 600 14.27 13.47 1.50
N LYS A 601 15.12 14.08 0.67
CA LYS A 601 14.74 15.21 -0.20
C LYS A 601 14.21 14.76 -1.54
N VAL A 602 13.25 15.52 -2.05
CA VAL A 602 12.86 15.51 -3.46
C VAL A 602 14.02 16.08 -4.28
N THR A 603 14.39 15.42 -5.37
CA THR A 603 15.56 15.83 -6.16
C THR A 603 15.39 15.49 -7.64
N LEU A 604 15.81 16.43 -8.49
CA LEU A 604 16.02 16.20 -9.93
C LEU A 604 17.50 16.03 -10.28
N GLN A 605 18.38 15.90 -9.27
CA GLN A 605 19.77 15.55 -9.50
C GLN A 605 19.87 14.08 -9.89
N PRO A 606 20.56 13.74 -10.99
CA PRO A 606 20.79 12.36 -11.38
C PRO A 606 21.36 11.51 -10.23
N ILE A 607 20.83 10.31 -10.09
CA ILE A 607 21.23 9.33 -9.06
C ILE A 607 22.04 8.25 -9.75
N LEU A 608 23.19 7.90 -9.17
CA LEU A 608 24.01 6.82 -9.70
C LEU A 608 23.30 5.47 -9.51
N GLY A 609 23.17 4.72 -10.60
CA GLY A 609 22.58 3.39 -10.58
C GLY A 609 23.33 2.40 -11.47
N SER A 610 22.99 1.12 -11.37
CA SER A 610 23.65 0.03 -12.09
C SER A 610 22.94 -0.41 -13.36
N GLY A 611 21.74 0.13 -13.59
CA GLY A 611 20.78 -0.35 -14.57
C GLY A 611 21.12 -0.09 -16.04
N PRO A 612 20.24 -0.57 -16.93
CA PRO A 612 20.46 -0.57 -18.38
C PRO A 612 20.34 0.80 -19.06
N TYR A 613 19.81 1.82 -18.38
CA TYR A 613 19.66 3.16 -18.96
C TYR A 613 20.19 4.27 -18.05
N LEU A 614 20.64 5.35 -18.68
CA LEU A 614 21.10 6.58 -18.06
C LEU A 614 20.13 7.71 -18.40
N ILE A 615 20.02 8.70 -17.52
CA ILE A 615 19.31 9.93 -17.86
C ILE A 615 20.04 10.62 -19.02
N GLU A 616 19.30 10.92 -20.08
CA GLU A 616 19.79 11.69 -21.22
C GLU A 616 19.42 13.16 -21.08
N ARG A 617 18.15 13.46 -20.78
CA ARG A 617 17.67 14.83 -20.64
C ARG A 617 16.45 14.92 -19.72
N ILE A 618 16.42 15.97 -18.91
CA ILE A 618 15.26 16.34 -18.08
C ILE A 618 14.73 17.68 -18.59
N ASP A 619 13.43 17.73 -18.90
CA ASP A 619 12.66 18.94 -19.12
C ASP A 619 11.54 18.96 -18.07
N SER A 620 11.80 19.63 -16.95
CA SER A 620 11.00 19.54 -15.72
C SER A 620 9.51 19.75 -15.98
N GLY A 621 8.69 18.78 -15.55
CA GLY A 621 7.24 18.79 -15.73
C GLY A 621 6.74 18.59 -17.17
N ARG A 622 7.63 18.44 -18.17
CA ARG A 622 7.26 18.29 -19.59
C ARG A 622 7.70 16.95 -20.18
N SER A 623 8.96 16.57 -20.00
CA SER A 623 9.46 15.29 -20.47
C SER A 623 10.74 14.85 -19.78
N ILE A 624 10.99 13.55 -19.81
CA ILE A 624 12.30 12.97 -19.48
C ILE A 624 12.69 11.98 -20.56
N SER A 625 13.97 11.97 -20.93
CA SER A 625 14.54 10.96 -21.81
C SER A 625 15.70 10.22 -21.16
N TYR A 626 15.82 8.95 -21.54
CA TYR A 626 16.84 8.02 -21.11
C TYR A 626 17.56 7.48 -22.33
N LYS A 627 18.87 7.25 -22.21
CA LYS A 627 19.72 6.61 -23.22
C LYS A 627 20.24 5.28 -22.68
N ARG A 628 20.32 4.25 -23.52
CA ARG A 628 20.86 2.95 -23.13
C ARG A 628 22.31 3.12 -22.66
N ASN A 629 22.65 2.49 -21.54
CA ASN A 629 24.01 2.46 -21.02
C ASN A 629 24.86 1.53 -21.91
N PRO A 630 25.84 2.04 -22.68
CA PRO A 630 26.67 1.21 -23.54
C PRO A 630 27.54 0.23 -22.74
N ASN A 631 27.80 0.54 -21.47
CA ASN A 631 28.62 -0.23 -20.56
C ASN A 631 27.78 -0.98 -19.51
N TYR A 632 26.50 -1.26 -19.80
CA TYR A 632 25.65 -2.01 -18.87
C TYR A 632 26.27 -3.38 -18.56
N TRP A 633 26.55 -3.61 -17.28
CA TRP A 633 27.31 -4.75 -16.81
C TRP A 633 26.59 -6.10 -17.03
N ALA A 634 25.25 -6.09 -16.96
CA ALA A 634 24.42 -7.28 -17.00
C ALA A 634 23.77 -7.55 -18.37
N LYS A 635 24.25 -6.91 -19.45
CA LYS A 635 23.69 -7.05 -20.80
C LYS A 635 23.67 -8.49 -21.34
N ASP A 636 24.62 -9.31 -20.89
CA ASP A 636 24.82 -10.69 -21.37
C ASP A 636 24.24 -11.76 -20.43
N LEU A 637 23.61 -11.36 -19.30
CA LEU A 637 22.92 -12.30 -18.42
C LEU A 637 21.68 -12.87 -19.12
N ALA A 638 21.32 -14.13 -18.81
CA ALA A 638 20.17 -14.83 -19.38
C ALA A 638 18.86 -14.01 -19.36
N ILE A 639 18.59 -13.33 -18.25
CA ILE A 639 17.41 -12.46 -18.05
C ILE A 639 17.42 -11.18 -18.91
N ASN A 640 18.56 -10.79 -19.46
CA ASN A 640 18.72 -9.55 -20.23
C ASN A 640 19.07 -9.77 -21.71
N ARG A 641 19.43 -11.00 -22.11
CA ARG A 641 19.61 -11.35 -23.52
C ARG A 641 18.30 -11.12 -24.29
N GLY A 642 18.35 -10.30 -25.33
CA GLY A 642 17.17 -9.89 -26.09
C GLY A 642 16.27 -8.84 -25.42
N ARG A 643 16.70 -8.27 -24.28
CA ARG A 643 16.00 -7.22 -23.53
C ARG A 643 16.65 -5.85 -23.69
N TYR A 644 15.93 -4.78 -23.40
CA TYR A 644 16.40 -3.40 -23.44
C TYR A 644 16.94 -3.01 -24.82
N ASN A 645 16.14 -3.28 -25.84
CA ASN A 645 16.59 -3.15 -27.23
C ASN A 645 16.60 -1.70 -27.75
N PHE A 646 15.83 -0.79 -27.14
CA PHE A 646 15.78 0.61 -27.55
C PHE A 646 17.07 1.36 -27.16
N ASP A 647 17.54 2.28 -28.00
CA ASP A 647 18.64 3.19 -27.63
C ASP A 647 18.15 4.31 -26.73
N ARG A 648 16.91 4.75 -26.94
CA ARG A 648 16.30 5.85 -26.19
C ARG A 648 14.89 5.51 -25.72
N MET A 649 14.55 5.96 -24.53
CA MET A 649 13.19 5.97 -24.00
C MET A 649 12.80 7.39 -23.65
N LYS A 650 11.58 7.81 -23.97
CA LYS A 650 11.09 9.16 -23.66
C LYS A 650 9.69 9.10 -23.07
N TYR A 651 9.47 9.83 -21.98
CA TYR A 651 8.16 10.00 -21.37
C TYR A 651 7.74 11.46 -21.52
N VAL A 652 6.55 11.70 -22.08
CA VAL A 652 5.98 13.04 -22.28
C VAL A 652 4.82 13.24 -21.32
N TYR A 653 4.86 14.31 -20.54
CA TYR A 653 3.88 14.58 -19.50
C TYR A 653 2.73 15.46 -20.02
N TYR A 654 1.50 15.02 -19.75
CA TYR A 654 0.28 15.71 -20.15
C TYR A 654 -0.60 15.97 -18.92
N ARG A 655 -1.39 17.04 -18.98
CA ARG A 655 -2.34 17.39 -17.89
C ARG A 655 -3.56 16.47 -17.83
N SER A 656 -3.94 15.86 -18.95
CA SER A 656 -5.08 14.94 -18.99
C SER A 656 -4.92 13.84 -20.05
N PRO A 657 -5.61 12.70 -19.91
CA PRO A 657 -5.61 11.62 -20.89
C PRO A 657 -6.11 12.03 -22.28
N GLU A 658 -7.05 12.97 -22.37
CA GLU A 658 -7.61 13.45 -23.64
C GLU A 658 -6.56 14.20 -24.45
N ILE A 659 -5.79 15.08 -23.78
CA ILE A 659 -4.69 15.80 -24.42
C ILE A 659 -3.58 14.80 -24.81
N ALA A 660 -3.29 13.82 -23.95
CA ALA A 660 -2.35 12.76 -24.29
C ALA A 660 -2.79 11.99 -25.55
N PHE A 661 -4.08 11.67 -25.70
CA PHE A 661 -4.59 10.97 -26.89
C PHE A 661 -4.44 11.80 -28.17
N GLU A 662 -4.70 13.12 -28.13
CA GLU A 662 -4.41 14.00 -29.27
C GLU A 662 -2.89 14.11 -29.56
N GLY A 663 -2.06 14.11 -28.51
CA GLY A 663 -0.61 14.00 -28.62
C GLY A 663 -0.16 12.71 -29.33
N PHE A 664 -0.85 11.59 -29.11
CA PHE A 664 -0.58 10.33 -29.81
C PHE A 664 -0.95 10.42 -31.30
N LYS A 665 -2.16 10.92 -31.60
CA LYS A 665 -2.67 11.08 -32.98
C LYS A 665 -1.76 11.96 -33.85
N SER A 666 -1.19 13.00 -33.25
CA SER A 666 -0.25 13.92 -33.89
C SER A 666 1.20 13.41 -33.92
N GLY A 667 1.50 12.25 -33.30
CA GLY A 667 2.85 11.71 -33.27
C GLY A 667 3.82 12.51 -32.38
N GLN A 668 3.37 13.05 -31.24
CA GLN A 668 4.28 13.58 -30.23
C GLN A 668 4.99 12.46 -29.44
N TYR A 669 4.37 11.29 -29.37
CA TYR A 669 4.94 10.05 -28.85
C TYR A 669 4.43 8.84 -29.65
N ARG A 670 4.98 7.65 -29.41
CA ARG A 670 4.85 6.49 -30.33
C ARG A 670 4.09 5.30 -29.79
N PHE A 671 3.95 5.17 -28.47
CA PHE A 671 3.29 4.04 -27.82
C PHE A 671 2.31 4.55 -26.75
N TYR A 672 1.06 4.12 -26.81
CA TYR A 672 -0.04 4.57 -25.97
C TYR A 672 -0.79 3.38 -25.37
N GLN A 673 -1.05 3.42 -24.06
CA GLN A 673 -2.00 2.52 -23.41
C GLN A 673 -3.37 3.21 -23.34
N GLU A 674 -4.35 2.63 -24.00
CA GLU A 674 -5.73 3.11 -23.96
C GLU A 674 -6.44 2.55 -22.73
N LYS A 675 -6.99 3.44 -21.91
CA LYS A 675 -7.78 3.07 -20.73
C LYS A 675 -9.27 3.34 -20.90
N ASN A 676 -9.67 4.05 -21.97
CA ASN A 676 -11.05 4.40 -22.26
C ASN A 676 -11.64 3.52 -23.37
N ALA A 677 -12.63 2.70 -23.00
CA ALA A 677 -13.32 1.80 -23.93
C ALA A 677 -14.03 2.53 -25.08
N ARG A 678 -14.60 3.73 -24.84
CA ARG A 678 -15.23 4.55 -25.89
C ARG A 678 -14.21 4.91 -26.95
N ASN A 679 -13.06 5.46 -26.51
CA ASN A 679 -12.01 5.87 -27.44
C ASN A 679 -11.53 4.68 -28.26
N TRP A 680 -11.27 3.54 -27.60
CA TRP A 680 -10.86 2.30 -28.26
C TRP A 680 -11.79 1.88 -29.40
N VAL A 681 -13.09 1.99 -29.20
CA VAL A 681 -14.13 1.56 -30.16
C VAL A 681 -14.39 2.62 -31.23
N THR A 682 -14.42 3.90 -30.88
CA THR A 682 -15.00 4.95 -31.73
C THR A 682 -13.98 5.92 -32.33
N GLU A 683 -12.83 6.14 -31.68
CA GLU A 683 -11.92 7.24 -32.03
C GLU A 683 -10.67 6.80 -32.82
N TYR A 684 -10.40 5.50 -32.95
CA TYR A 684 -9.27 4.97 -33.75
C TYR A 684 -9.59 4.86 -35.25
N ASN A 685 -10.12 5.94 -35.84
CA ASN A 685 -10.50 6.02 -37.26
C ASN A 685 -9.79 7.15 -38.03
N PHE A 686 -8.74 7.72 -37.43
CA PHE A 686 -7.94 8.82 -38.01
C PHE A 686 -6.98 8.33 -39.13
N PRO A 687 -6.45 9.23 -39.99
CA PRO A 687 -5.76 8.85 -41.23
C PRO A 687 -4.60 7.84 -41.05
N ALA A 688 -3.76 8.01 -40.03
CA ALA A 688 -2.64 7.10 -39.78
C ALA A 688 -3.08 5.66 -39.44
N VAL A 689 -4.23 5.46 -38.80
CA VAL A 689 -4.80 4.12 -38.57
C VAL A 689 -5.27 3.53 -39.90
N LYS A 690 -6.00 4.31 -40.71
CA LYS A 690 -6.49 3.89 -42.04
C LYS A 690 -5.36 3.51 -43.00
N GLN A 691 -4.20 4.16 -42.88
CA GLN A 691 -3.00 3.87 -43.67
C GLN A 691 -2.11 2.76 -43.07
N GLY A 692 -2.50 2.14 -41.93
CA GLY A 692 -1.72 1.09 -41.28
C GLY A 692 -0.42 1.57 -40.60
N LEU A 693 -0.26 2.88 -40.43
CA LEU A 693 0.87 3.51 -39.73
C LEU A 693 0.68 3.55 -38.22
N VAL A 694 -0.54 3.37 -37.72
CA VAL A 694 -0.84 3.12 -36.31
C VAL A 694 -1.55 1.77 -36.19
N LYS A 695 -1.07 0.93 -35.27
CA LYS A 695 -1.63 -0.39 -34.98
C LYS A 695 -2.32 -0.39 -33.62
N LYS A 696 -3.56 -0.88 -33.60
CA LYS A 696 -4.26 -1.32 -32.38
C LYS A 696 -3.72 -2.69 -31.96
N TYR A 697 -3.44 -2.86 -30.68
CA TYR A 697 -2.94 -4.09 -30.10
C TYR A 697 -3.66 -4.40 -28.79
N ILE A 698 -4.20 -5.62 -28.68
CA ILE A 698 -4.84 -6.13 -27.47
C ILE A 698 -3.87 -7.12 -26.83
N SER A 699 -3.37 -6.78 -25.66
CA SER A 699 -2.58 -7.70 -24.84
C SER A 699 -3.48 -8.46 -23.88
N LYS A 700 -3.31 -9.78 -23.81
CA LYS A 700 -3.93 -10.64 -22.80
C LYS A 700 -2.81 -11.16 -21.92
N ILE A 701 -2.91 -10.87 -20.62
CA ILE A 701 -1.98 -11.36 -19.61
C ILE A 701 -2.76 -12.20 -18.61
N GLU A 702 -2.09 -13.15 -17.97
CA GLU A 702 -2.67 -14.13 -17.05
C GLU A 702 -2.56 -13.68 -15.58
N THR A 703 -2.48 -12.36 -15.35
CA THR A 703 -2.55 -11.77 -14.01
C THR A 703 -4.00 -11.53 -13.59
N PRO A 704 -4.32 -11.61 -12.28
CA PRO A 704 -5.65 -11.29 -11.78
C PRO A 704 -6.13 -9.94 -12.32
N ALA A 705 -7.34 -9.92 -12.86
CA ALA A 705 -8.00 -8.67 -13.19
C ALA A 705 -8.23 -7.88 -11.90
N LEU A 706 -8.13 -6.54 -11.96
CA LEU A 706 -8.46 -5.69 -10.84
C LEU A 706 -9.91 -5.98 -10.40
N THR A 707 -10.09 -6.40 -9.15
CA THR A 707 -11.43 -6.71 -8.65
C THR A 707 -12.13 -5.42 -8.25
N GLN A 708 -13.04 -4.98 -9.10
CA GLN A 708 -14.00 -3.93 -8.76
C GLN A 708 -15.27 -4.58 -8.20
N SER A 709 -15.80 -4.01 -7.11
CA SER A 709 -17.00 -4.54 -6.47
C SER A 709 -17.83 -3.49 -5.76
N LEU A 710 -19.13 -3.78 -5.58
CA LEU A 710 -19.95 -3.12 -4.57
C LEU A 710 -19.86 -3.92 -3.28
N VAL A 711 -19.37 -3.31 -2.21
CA VAL A 711 -19.21 -3.96 -0.91
C VAL A 711 -20.39 -3.68 0.00
N PHE A 712 -20.87 -4.72 0.69
CA PHE A 712 -21.88 -4.59 1.73
C PHE A 712 -21.19 -4.46 3.09
N ASN A 713 -21.56 -3.47 3.91
CA ASN A 713 -21.13 -3.46 5.31
C ASN A 713 -22.00 -4.44 6.12
N THR A 714 -21.56 -5.68 6.28
CA THR A 714 -22.35 -6.74 6.94
C THR A 714 -22.52 -6.55 8.45
N ARG A 715 -21.90 -5.51 9.01
CA ARG A 715 -22.10 -5.07 10.40
C ARG A 715 -23.47 -4.40 10.59
N LYS A 716 -24.08 -3.90 9.51
CA LYS A 716 -25.36 -3.18 9.54
C LYS A 716 -26.48 -4.07 8.98
N ALA A 717 -27.62 -4.10 9.65
CA ALA A 717 -28.84 -4.68 9.08
C ALA A 717 -29.34 -3.82 7.92
N PRO A 718 -29.94 -4.40 6.86
CA PRO A 718 -30.18 -5.83 6.63
C PRO A 718 -29.00 -6.60 6.00
N PHE A 719 -27.82 -5.98 5.82
CA PHE A 719 -26.69 -6.62 5.15
C PHE A 719 -26.04 -7.75 5.93
N ASN A 720 -26.39 -7.95 7.20
CA ASN A 720 -26.02 -9.15 7.94
C ASN A 720 -26.78 -10.41 7.46
N ASP A 721 -27.93 -10.29 6.80
CA ASP A 721 -28.67 -11.43 6.20
C ASP A 721 -28.07 -11.85 4.85
N LEU A 722 -27.56 -13.08 4.79
CA LEU A 722 -27.00 -13.68 3.58
C LEU A 722 -28.03 -13.79 2.43
N ASN A 723 -29.31 -14.08 2.73
CA ASN A 723 -30.36 -14.20 1.72
C ASN A 723 -30.68 -12.83 1.10
N PHE A 724 -30.66 -11.78 1.93
CA PHE A 724 -30.82 -10.41 1.45
C PHE A 724 -29.68 -10.04 0.49
N ARG A 725 -28.43 -10.26 0.90
CA ARG A 725 -27.27 -9.99 0.03
C ARG A 725 -27.33 -10.78 -1.28
N GLN A 726 -27.68 -12.06 -1.24
CA GLN A 726 -27.86 -12.88 -2.44
C GLN A 726 -28.94 -12.28 -3.37
N ALA A 727 -30.10 -11.91 -2.84
CA ALA A 727 -31.19 -11.35 -3.64
C ALA A 727 -30.77 -10.05 -4.35
N LEU A 728 -29.98 -9.21 -3.68
CA LEU A 728 -29.49 -7.94 -4.24
C LEU A 728 -28.55 -8.15 -5.44
N THR A 729 -27.84 -9.29 -5.53
CA THR A 729 -27.00 -9.59 -6.70
C THR A 729 -27.80 -9.69 -8.01
N TYR A 730 -29.06 -10.09 -7.94
CA TYR A 730 -29.98 -10.20 -9.10
C TYR A 730 -30.45 -8.83 -9.60
N ALA A 731 -30.40 -7.79 -8.77
CA ALA A 731 -30.71 -6.43 -9.20
C ALA A 731 -29.57 -5.77 -9.99
N TYR A 732 -28.35 -6.32 -9.95
CA TYR A 732 -27.20 -5.78 -10.68
C TYR A 732 -27.15 -6.30 -12.12
N ASP A 733 -27.52 -5.43 -13.06
CA ASP A 733 -27.64 -5.72 -14.50
C ASP A 733 -26.33 -5.41 -15.23
N PHE A 734 -25.35 -6.31 -15.14
CA PHE A 734 -24.07 -6.14 -15.80
C PHE A 734 -24.20 -6.10 -17.32
N GLU A 735 -25.01 -6.98 -17.91
CA GLU A 735 -25.08 -7.12 -19.36
C GLU A 735 -25.57 -5.82 -20.00
N TRP A 736 -26.57 -5.16 -19.41
CA TRP A 736 -26.99 -3.83 -19.85
C TRP A 736 -25.92 -2.77 -19.61
N ILE A 737 -25.29 -2.72 -18.43
CA ILE A 737 -24.22 -1.76 -18.11
C ILE A 737 -23.07 -1.89 -19.13
N ASN A 738 -22.63 -3.12 -19.42
CA ASN A 738 -21.53 -3.37 -20.34
C ASN A 738 -21.88 -2.92 -21.76
N LYS A 739 -23.07 -3.30 -22.23
CA LYS A 739 -23.59 -2.97 -23.57
C LYS A 739 -23.79 -1.46 -23.76
N ALA A 740 -24.47 -0.82 -22.82
CA ALA A 740 -24.90 0.58 -22.96
C ALA A 740 -23.83 1.58 -22.53
N LEU A 741 -23.00 1.24 -21.53
CA LEU A 741 -22.08 2.18 -20.90
C LEU A 741 -20.61 1.85 -21.09
N LEU A 742 -20.26 0.57 -21.21
CA LEU A 742 -18.86 0.11 -21.31
C LEU A 742 -18.49 -0.40 -22.71
N TYR A 743 -19.32 -0.11 -23.72
CA TYR A 743 -19.07 -0.40 -25.14
C TYR A 743 -18.82 -1.89 -25.43
N GLY A 744 -19.37 -2.79 -24.61
CA GLY A 744 -19.18 -4.24 -24.70
C GLY A 744 -17.74 -4.70 -24.43
N GLN A 745 -16.90 -3.83 -23.87
CA GLN A 745 -15.46 -4.09 -23.75
C GLN A 745 -15.04 -4.74 -22.43
N ASN A 746 -15.89 -4.71 -21.40
CA ASN A 746 -15.58 -5.29 -20.09
C ASN A 746 -16.17 -6.71 -19.95
N ILE A 747 -15.70 -7.45 -18.94
CA ILE A 747 -16.22 -8.76 -18.56
C ILE A 747 -16.89 -8.70 -17.18
N ARG A 748 -17.88 -9.58 -16.95
CA ARG A 748 -18.43 -9.79 -15.61
C ARG A 748 -17.40 -10.51 -14.77
N LEU A 749 -17.01 -9.93 -13.64
CA LEU A 749 -16.16 -10.62 -12.68
C LEU A 749 -16.95 -11.73 -12.00
N GLN A 750 -16.47 -12.97 -12.10
CA GLN A 750 -17.09 -14.16 -11.48
C GLN A 750 -16.25 -14.73 -10.33
N SER A 751 -15.10 -14.11 -10.04
CA SER A 751 -14.08 -14.54 -9.08
C SER A 751 -13.35 -13.31 -8.52
N HIS A 752 -12.96 -13.37 -7.25
CA HIS A 752 -12.05 -12.37 -6.67
C HIS A 752 -10.66 -12.43 -7.32
N PHE A 753 -10.32 -13.57 -7.94
CA PHE A 753 -9.04 -13.80 -8.62
C PHE A 753 -9.23 -13.97 -10.13
N GLN A 754 -10.26 -13.34 -10.70
CA GLN A 754 -10.64 -13.42 -12.11
C GLN A 754 -9.42 -13.25 -13.03
N ASN A 755 -9.40 -13.95 -14.17
CA ASN A 755 -8.31 -13.89 -15.16
C ASN A 755 -6.98 -14.51 -14.68
N SER A 756 -7.04 -15.43 -13.72
CA SER A 756 -5.88 -16.22 -13.27
C SER A 756 -6.26 -17.66 -12.97
N GLU A 757 -5.25 -18.54 -12.83
CA GLU A 757 -5.45 -19.93 -12.41
C GLU A 757 -6.05 -20.06 -11.00
N LEU A 758 -5.99 -19.00 -10.20
CA LEU A 758 -6.53 -18.96 -8.83
C LEU A 758 -8.06 -18.82 -8.80
N ALA A 759 -8.68 -18.41 -9.91
CA ALA A 759 -10.13 -18.29 -10.00
C ALA A 759 -10.81 -19.66 -9.91
N ALA A 760 -11.74 -19.82 -8.98
CA ALA A 760 -12.53 -21.04 -8.89
C ALA A 760 -13.66 -21.01 -9.92
N THR A 761 -13.66 -21.98 -10.83
CA THR A 761 -14.67 -22.15 -11.88
C THR A 761 -15.41 -23.48 -11.72
N GLY A 762 -16.59 -23.61 -12.31
CA GLY A 762 -17.35 -24.86 -12.26
C GLY A 762 -17.74 -25.29 -10.84
N LYS A 763 -18.10 -26.56 -10.70
CA LYS A 763 -18.20 -27.23 -9.40
C LYS A 763 -16.79 -27.50 -8.83
N PRO A 764 -16.62 -27.60 -7.50
CA PRO A 764 -15.33 -27.93 -6.91
C PRO A 764 -14.82 -29.28 -7.41
N SER A 765 -13.56 -29.35 -7.83
CA SER A 765 -12.90 -30.60 -8.17
C SER A 765 -12.76 -31.53 -6.95
N ALA A 766 -12.44 -32.81 -7.17
CA ALA A 766 -12.21 -33.74 -6.06
C ALA A 766 -11.11 -33.25 -5.08
N LYS A 767 -10.06 -32.61 -5.59
CA LYS A 767 -8.99 -32.02 -4.78
C LYS A 767 -9.45 -30.81 -3.97
N GLU A 768 -10.25 -29.91 -4.58
CA GLU A 768 -10.86 -28.79 -3.84
C GLU A 768 -11.87 -29.28 -2.79
N LEU A 769 -12.67 -30.29 -3.11
CA LEU A 769 -13.61 -30.92 -2.17
C LEU A 769 -12.90 -31.52 -0.96
N ALA A 770 -11.74 -32.15 -1.14
CA ALA A 770 -10.96 -32.67 -0.02
C ALA A 770 -10.55 -31.53 0.96
N ILE A 771 -10.24 -30.35 0.46
CA ILE A 771 -9.94 -29.15 1.27
C ILE A 771 -11.21 -28.59 1.92
N LEU A 772 -12.32 -28.53 1.19
CA LEU A 772 -13.56 -27.89 1.65
C LEU A 772 -14.37 -28.75 2.63
N THR A 773 -14.33 -30.07 2.50
CA THR A 773 -15.18 -31.03 3.25
C THR A 773 -15.15 -30.81 4.77
N PRO A 774 -13.98 -30.61 5.42
CA PRO A 774 -13.92 -30.32 6.86
C PRO A 774 -14.69 -29.05 7.29
N TYR A 775 -14.89 -28.11 6.37
CA TYR A 775 -15.48 -26.81 6.64
C TYR A 775 -16.96 -26.70 6.28
N LEU A 776 -17.49 -27.58 5.43
CA LEU A 776 -18.85 -27.47 4.88
C LEU A 776 -19.93 -27.38 5.97
N LYS A 777 -19.78 -28.11 7.08
CA LYS A 777 -20.76 -28.10 8.19
C LYS A 777 -20.76 -26.80 8.99
N GLN A 778 -19.68 -26.03 8.94
CA GLN A 778 -19.54 -24.75 9.65
C GLN A 778 -20.12 -23.58 8.84
N LEU A 779 -20.37 -23.77 7.54
CA LEU A 779 -20.93 -22.75 6.67
C LEU A 779 -22.47 -22.73 6.79
N PRO A 780 -23.10 -21.53 6.75
CA PRO A 780 -24.54 -21.40 6.57
C PRO A 780 -25.05 -22.23 5.38
N ALA A 781 -26.26 -22.78 5.49
CA ALA A 781 -26.78 -23.73 4.49
C ALA A 781 -26.73 -23.18 3.05
N LEU A 782 -27.10 -21.91 2.87
CA LEU A 782 -27.04 -21.22 1.57
C LEU A 782 -25.60 -21.04 1.05
N GLN A 783 -24.67 -20.65 1.92
CA GLN A 783 -23.26 -20.50 1.55
C GLN A 783 -22.64 -21.86 1.19
N ARG A 784 -22.92 -22.91 1.96
CA ARG A 784 -22.52 -24.29 1.65
C ARG A 784 -23.05 -24.75 0.28
N GLN A 785 -24.32 -24.47 -0.02
CA GLN A 785 -24.90 -24.78 -1.33
C GLN A 785 -24.16 -24.04 -2.45
N GLY A 786 -23.86 -22.75 -2.25
CA GLY A 786 -23.09 -21.95 -3.21
C GLY A 786 -21.67 -22.49 -3.43
N VAL A 787 -20.97 -22.90 -2.37
CA VAL A 787 -19.62 -23.48 -2.44
C VAL A 787 -19.57 -24.75 -3.29
N LEU A 788 -20.63 -25.57 -3.25
CA LEU A 788 -20.72 -26.86 -3.97
C LEU A 788 -21.30 -26.73 -5.38
N ALA A 789 -21.85 -25.57 -5.75
CA ALA A 789 -22.48 -25.32 -7.04
C ALA A 789 -21.45 -24.92 -8.12
N ASP A 790 -21.88 -24.96 -9.39
CA ASP A 790 -21.28 -24.14 -10.44
C ASP A 790 -21.77 -22.69 -10.25
N TRP A 791 -21.21 -22.03 -9.23
CA TRP A 791 -21.66 -20.71 -8.79
C TRP A 791 -21.34 -19.65 -9.85
N LYS A 792 -22.35 -18.83 -10.20
CA LYS A 792 -22.22 -17.68 -11.11
C LYS A 792 -23.16 -16.57 -10.68
N TYR A 793 -22.77 -15.31 -10.94
CA TYR A 793 -23.70 -14.19 -10.90
C TYR A 793 -24.79 -14.35 -11.97
N PRO A 794 -26.00 -13.82 -11.72
CA PRO A 794 -27.09 -13.84 -12.68
C PRO A 794 -26.73 -13.00 -13.91
N VAL A 795 -27.29 -13.42 -15.04
CA VAL A 795 -27.15 -12.81 -16.37
C VAL A 795 -28.51 -12.26 -16.77
N SER A 796 -28.56 -11.04 -17.31
CA SER A 796 -29.77 -10.46 -17.89
C SER A 796 -29.79 -10.64 -19.43
N ASP A 797 -30.90 -10.26 -20.07
CA ASP A 797 -31.02 -10.19 -21.52
C ASP A 797 -30.44 -8.91 -22.13
N ALA A 798 -29.79 -8.06 -21.32
CA ALA A 798 -29.25 -6.76 -21.70
C ALA A 798 -30.28 -5.77 -22.28
N SER A 799 -31.58 -5.98 -22.06
CA SER A 799 -32.66 -5.08 -22.51
C SER A 799 -32.70 -3.77 -21.74
N GLY A 800 -32.15 -3.77 -20.51
CA GLY A 800 -32.30 -2.67 -19.56
C GLY A 800 -33.57 -2.77 -18.71
N PHE A 801 -34.42 -3.77 -18.97
CA PHE A 801 -35.55 -4.15 -18.14
C PHE A 801 -35.29 -5.52 -17.52
N ASN A 802 -34.51 -5.55 -16.44
CA ASN A 802 -34.06 -6.76 -15.73
C ASN A 802 -35.18 -7.54 -14.98
N ARG A 803 -36.38 -7.65 -15.55
CA ARG A 803 -37.62 -8.12 -14.92
C ARG A 803 -37.49 -9.53 -14.34
N GLN A 804 -36.91 -10.46 -15.09
CA GLN A 804 -36.79 -11.87 -14.65
C GLN A 804 -35.96 -11.99 -13.37
N ASN A 805 -34.78 -11.36 -13.34
CA ASN A 805 -33.94 -11.37 -12.15
C ASN A 805 -34.58 -10.61 -10.98
N LEU A 806 -35.30 -9.51 -11.23
CA LEU A 806 -36.05 -8.80 -10.19
C LEU A 806 -37.18 -9.65 -9.58
N LEU A 807 -37.87 -10.47 -10.38
CA LEU A 807 -38.87 -11.42 -9.86
C LEU A 807 -38.22 -12.51 -9.00
N ILE A 808 -37.05 -13.01 -9.39
CA ILE A 808 -36.26 -13.97 -8.60
C ILE A 808 -35.83 -13.34 -7.27
N ALA A 809 -35.24 -12.13 -7.31
CA ALA A 809 -34.85 -11.37 -6.13
C ALA A 809 -36.03 -11.16 -5.18
N ARG A 810 -37.19 -10.74 -5.71
CA ARG A 810 -38.43 -10.58 -4.94
C ARG A 810 -38.85 -11.88 -4.26
N SER A 811 -38.84 -13.00 -4.97
CA SER A 811 -39.14 -14.31 -4.38
C SER A 811 -38.17 -14.67 -3.26
N MET A 812 -36.87 -14.44 -3.44
CA MET A 812 -35.85 -14.67 -2.40
C MET A 812 -36.11 -13.83 -1.14
N LEU A 813 -36.40 -12.54 -1.32
CA LEU A 813 -36.71 -11.62 -0.22
C LEU A 813 -37.98 -12.06 0.54
N LEU A 814 -39.06 -12.43 -0.16
CA LEU A 814 -40.29 -12.91 0.46
C LEU A 814 -40.06 -14.19 1.29
N LYS A 815 -39.27 -15.13 0.75
CA LYS A 815 -38.88 -16.37 1.45
C LYS A 815 -38.00 -16.09 2.68
N ALA A 816 -37.16 -15.06 2.62
CA ALA A 816 -36.33 -14.62 3.75
C ALA A 816 -37.12 -13.83 4.82
N GLY A 817 -38.43 -13.63 4.63
CA GLY A 817 -39.32 -13.00 5.61
C GLY A 817 -39.54 -11.50 5.42
N TYR A 818 -38.98 -10.90 4.36
CA TYR A 818 -39.31 -9.52 3.99
C TYR A 818 -40.72 -9.46 3.39
N ARG A 819 -41.37 -8.30 3.49
CA ARG A 819 -42.73 -8.08 2.98
C ARG A 819 -42.82 -6.78 2.19
N PHE A 820 -43.93 -6.59 1.49
CA PHE A 820 -44.22 -5.33 0.81
C PHE A 820 -45.38 -4.64 1.50
N HIS A 821 -45.20 -3.37 1.85
CA HIS A 821 -46.24 -2.50 2.40
C HIS A 821 -46.20 -1.17 1.63
N ASN A 822 -47.32 -0.81 1.00
CA ASN A 822 -47.45 0.39 0.17
C ASN A 822 -46.35 0.53 -0.89
N GLY A 823 -45.99 -0.57 -1.56
CA GLY A 823 -44.95 -0.61 -2.60
C GLY A 823 -43.51 -0.57 -2.07
N LEU A 824 -43.30 -0.43 -0.76
CA LEU A 824 -41.98 -0.47 -0.12
C LEU A 824 -41.69 -1.87 0.42
N LEU A 825 -40.45 -2.31 0.25
CA LEU A 825 -39.93 -3.49 0.91
C LEU A 825 -39.71 -3.16 2.39
N VAL A 826 -40.28 -3.97 3.27
CA VAL A 826 -40.13 -3.84 4.71
C VAL A 826 -39.48 -5.09 5.30
N ASP A 827 -38.71 -4.90 6.37
CA ASP A 827 -38.13 -5.99 7.15
C ASP A 827 -39.19 -6.78 7.94
N ARG A 828 -38.74 -7.76 8.73
CA ARG A 828 -39.62 -8.61 9.55
C ARG A 828 -40.34 -7.82 10.66
N GLN A 829 -39.90 -6.60 10.96
CA GLN A 829 -40.48 -5.68 11.93
C GLN A 829 -41.35 -4.60 11.27
N GLY A 830 -41.54 -4.65 9.94
CA GLY A 830 -42.33 -3.67 9.21
C GLY A 830 -41.59 -2.36 8.89
N ARG A 831 -40.28 -2.27 9.14
CA ARG A 831 -39.48 -1.08 8.83
C ARG A 831 -39.08 -1.07 7.36
N PRO A 832 -39.27 0.04 6.63
CA PRO A 832 -38.82 0.17 5.25
C PRO A 832 -37.31 -0.06 5.09
N ILE A 833 -36.93 -0.78 4.04
CA ILE A 833 -35.51 -1.01 3.71
C ILE A 833 -34.94 0.21 3.01
N GLN A 834 -33.89 0.77 3.61
CA GLN A 834 -33.13 1.91 3.10
C GLN A 834 -31.67 1.54 2.88
N ILE A 835 -31.09 2.01 1.76
CA ILE A 835 -29.69 1.78 1.37
C ILE A 835 -29.03 3.10 0.94
N GLU A 836 -27.96 3.48 1.63
CA GLU A 836 -27.05 4.57 1.23
C GLU A 836 -25.81 4.01 0.50
N PHE A 837 -25.51 4.58 -0.67
CA PHE A 837 -24.26 4.37 -1.40
C PHE A 837 -23.30 5.54 -1.17
N LEU A 838 -22.18 5.30 -0.49
CA LEU A 838 -21.12 6.29 -0.30
C LEU A 838 -20.19 6.31 -1.51
N ILE A 839 -19.92 7.49 -2.09
CA ILE A 839 -18.95 7.66 -3.20
C ILE A 839 -18.17 8.98 -3.08
N HIS A 840 -17.07 9.10 -3.81
CA HIS A 840 -16.32 10.37 -3.95
C HIS A 840 -16.03 10.78 -5.41
N GLN A 841 -16.22 9.89 -6.38
CA GLN A 841 -15.93 10.14 -7.80
C GLN A 841 -17.21 10.21 -8.63
N ASP A 842 -17.29 11.20 -9.53
CA ASP A 842 -18.44 11.37 -10.43
C ASP A 842 -18.64 10.16 -11.36
N GLY A 843 -17.54 9.52 -11.79
CA GLY A 843 -17.59 8.35 -12.68
C GLY A 843 -18.34 7.15 -12.09
N ALA A 844 -18.40 7.03 -10.75
CA ALA A 844 -19.12 5.95 -10.08
C ALA A 844 -20.65 6.09 -10.25
N LEU A 845 -21.18 7.32 -10.29
CA LEU A 845 -22.62 7.58 -10.46
C LEU A 845 -23.19 6.88 -11.68
N ARG A 846 -22.47 7.01 -12.81
CA ARG A 846 -22.88 6.47 -14.11
C ARG A 846 -23.19 4.98 -14.05
N THR A 847 -22.41 4.21 -13.30
CA THR A 847 -22.56 2.74 -13.21
C THR A 847 -23.42 2.28 -12.02
N LEU A 848 -23.63 3.15 -11.02
CA LEU A 848 -24.50 2.87 -9.86
C LEU A 848 -25.98 3.17 -10.12
N LEU A 849 -26.29 4.22 -10.89
CA LEU A 849 -27.69 4.64 -11.14
C LEU A 849 -28.57 3.52 -11.72
N PRO A 850 -28.11 2.69 -12.69
CA PRO A 850 -28.89 1.55 -13.19
C PRO A 850 -29.20 0.52 -12.10
N TYR A 851 -28.27 0.32 -11.16
CA TYR A 851 -28.47 -0.59 -10.02
C TYR A 851 -29.48 -0.02 -9.02
N ILE A 852 -29.37 1.27 -8.68
CA ILE A 852 -30.32 1.97 -7.79
C ILE A 852 -31.74 1.94 -8.36
N ARG A 853 -31.88 2.13 -9.67
CA ARG A 853 -33.16 1.99 -10.37
C ARG A 853 -33.80 0.61 -10.14
N ASN A 854 -33.00 -0.44 -10.26
CA ASN A 854 -33.44 -1.82 -10.04
C ASN A 854 -33.79 -2.08 -8.56
N LEU A 855 -33.03 -1.51 -7.61
CA LEU A 855 -33.36 -1.57 -6.18
C LEU A 855 -34.70 -0.89 -5.86
N LYS A 856 -34.96 0.30 -6.44
CA LYS A 856 -36.25 0.99 -6.31
C LYS A 856 -37.41 0.15 -6.84
N LYS A 857 -37.22 -0.58 -7.95
CA LYS A 857 -38.21 -1.54 -8.48
C LYS A 857 -38.47 -2.74 -7.55
N LEU A 858 -37.54 -3.05 -6.63
CA LEU A 858 -37.73 -4.01 -5.54
C LEU A 858 -38.35 -3.39 -4.28
N GLY A 859 -38.81 -2.14 -4.32
CA GLY A 859 -39.36 -1.43 -3.17
C GLY A 859 -38.30 -0.96 -2.17
N ILE A 860 -37.01 -1.04 -2.51
CA ILE A 860 -35.90 -0.59 -1.65
C ILE A 860 -35.66 0.90 -1.90
N GLN A 861 -35.61 1.67 -0.81
CA GLN A 861 -35.26 3.08 -0.86
C GLN A 861 -33.73 3.20 -0.97
N ALA A 862 -33.22 3.54 -2.15
CA ALA A 862 -31.79 3.64 -2.40
C ALA A 862 -31.39 5.07 -2.81
N ASN A 863 -30.34 5.59 -2.16
CA ASN A 863 -29.84 6.95 -2.33
C ASN A 863 -28.31 7.00 -2.34
N ILE A 864 -27.76 7.99 -3.04
CA ILE A 864 -26.32 8.21 -3.17
C ILE A 864 -25.91 9.34 -2.23
N ARG A 865 -24.85 9.13 -1.48
CA ARG A 865 -24.17 10.15 -0.69
C ARG A 865 -22.77 10.34 -1.28
N GLN A 866 -22.63 11.40 -2.06
CA GLN A 866 -21.32 11.83 -2.54
C GLN A 866 -20.69 12.78 -1.52
N VAL A 867 -19.40 12.58 -1.23
CA VAL A 867 -18.61 13.41 -0.32
C VAL A 867 -17.24 13.68 -0.92
N ASP A 868 -16.51 14.66 -0.39
CA ASP A 868 -15.11 14.89 -0.77
C ASP A 868 -14.19 13.71 -0.36
N LEU A 869 -13.02 13.61 -0.98
CA LEU A 869 -12.08 12.52 -0.75
C LEU A 869 -11.63 12.40 0.73
N PRO A 870 -11.30 13.48 1.46
CA PRO A 870 -11.04 13.41 2.89
C PRO A 870 -12.19 12.80 3.70
N GLN A 871 -13.43 13.26 3.51
CA GLN A 871 -14.61 12.73 4.17
C GLN A 871 -14.84 11.26 3.80
N TYR A 872 -14.70 10.90 2.52
CA TYR A 872 -14.80 9.52 2.06
C TYR A 872 -13.77 8.64 2.78
N THR A 873 -12.51 9.06 2.81
CA THR A 873 -11.41 8.32 3.45
C THR A 873 -11.67 8.11 4.94
N GLU A 874 -12.12 9.14 5.65
CA GLU A 874 -12.43 9.03 7.08
C GLU A 874 -13.62 8.11 7.35
N ARG A 875 -14.69 8.21 6.55
CA ARG A 875 -15.84 7.29 6.65
C ARG A 875 -15.45 5.86 6.33
N MET A 876 -14.61 5.63 5.32
CA MET A 876 -14.08 4.30 5.02
C MET A 876 -13.21 3.75 6.17
N ARG A 877 -12.35 4.57 6.76
CA ARG A 877 -11.50 4.20 7.91
C ARG A 877 -12.32 3.81 9.14
N ARG A 878 -13.40 4.57 9.42
CA ARG A 878 -14.35 4.29 10.50
C ARG A 878 -15.41 3.25 10.14
N LEU A 879 -15.35 2.68 8.93
CA LEU A 879 -16.33 1.71 8.43
C LEU A 879 -17.77 2.27 8.45
N ASP A 880 -17.91 3.59 8.33
CA ASP A 880 -19.18 4.31 8.33
C ASP A 880 -19.72 4.49 6.90
N PHE A 881 -20.18 3.38 6.35
CA PHE A 881 -20.95 3.32 5.12
C PHE A 881 -21.94 2.15 5.20
N GLN A 882 -22.90 2.13 4.28
CA GLN A 882 -23.81 0.99 4.10
C GLN A 882 -23.34 0.15 2.91
N MET A 883 -23.27 0.78 1.74
CA MET A 883 -22.61 0.24 0.55
C MET A 883 -21.67 1.26 -0.08
N THR A 884 -20.63 0.78 -0.76
CA THR A 884 -19.71 1.61 -1.56
C THR A 884 -19.09 0.77 -2.68
N ALA A 885 -18.46 1.41 -3.65
CA ALA A 885 -17.61 0.75 -4.63
C ALA A 885 -16.16 0.71 -4.12
N ILE A 886 -15.51 -0.45 -4.23
CA ILE A 886 -14.09 -0.62 -3.92
C ILE A 886 -13.37 -1.33 -5.05
N ASP A 887 -12.10 -0.97 -5.20
CA ASP A 887 -11.12 -1.71 -5.99
C ASP A 887 -10.21 -2.49 -5.05
N MET A 888 -9.97 -3.76 -5.37
CA MET A 888 -9.21 -4.67 -4.54
C MET A 888 -8.30 -5.53 -5.40
N PRO A 889 -7.02 -5.15 -5.55
CA PRO A 889 -6.08 -5.92 -6.35
C PRO A 889 -5.78 -7.28 -5.71
N GLN A 890 -5.60 -8.31 -6.53
CA GLN A 890 -5.15 -9.63 -6.11
C GLN A 890 -3.80 -9.99 -6.73
N SER A 891 -2.99 -10.73 -5.99
CA SER A 891 -1.70 -11.26 -6.45
C SER A 891 -1.87 -12.65 -7.07
N LEU A 892 -0.95 -13.04 -7.94
CA LEU A 892 -0.81 -14.44 -8.36
C LEU A 892 -0.23 -15.32 -7.26
N THR A 893 0.37 -14.74 -6.23
CA THR A 893 0.90 -15.43 -5.06
C THR A 893 0.24 -14.82 -3.81
N PRO A 894 -1.07 -15.06 -3.58
CA PRO A 894 -1.75 -14.51 -2.42
C PRO A 894 -1.15 -15.08 -1.13
N GLY A 895 -1.02 -14.24 -0.12
CA GLY A 895 -0.35 -14.56 1.14
C GLY A 895 -1.01 -13.90 2.34
N ALA A 896 -0.20 -13.31 3.22
CA ALA A 896 -0.65 -12.74 4.49
C ALA A 896 -1.61 -11.55 4.33
N GLU A 897 -1.58 -10.84 3.19
CA GLU A 897 -2.48 -9.72 2.91
C GLU A 897 -3.96 -10.14 2.87
N GLN A 898 -4.25 -11.41 2.57
CA GLN A 898 -5.62 -11.93 2.57
C GLN A 898 -6.28 -11.83 3.96
N ALA A 899 -5.50 -11.93 5.05
CA ALA A 899 -6.00 -11.75 6.41
C ALA A 899 -6.46 -10.30 6.68
N GLN A 900 -5.82 -9.30 6.08
CA GLN A 900 -6.25 -7.91 6.20
C GLN A 900 -7.51 -7.62 5.38
N MET A 901 -7.67 -8.29 4.23
CA MET A 901 -8.84 -8.13 3.36
C MET A 901 -10.07 -8.88 3.89
N TRP A 902 -9.90 -10.05 4.50
CA TRP A 902 -11.00 -10.98 4.77
C TRP A 902 -11.04 -11.57 6.18
N GLY A 903 -9.97 -11.44 6.95
CA GLY A 903 -9.84 -12.10 8.25
C GLY A 903 -10.78 -11.50 9.30
N SER A 904 -11.27 -12.35 10.21
CA SER A 904 -12.23 -11.94 11.24
C SER A 904 -11.67 -10.87 12.17
N LYS A 905 -10.37 -10.92 12.48
CA LYS A 905 -9.69 -9.90 13.30
C LYS A 905 -9.69 -8.53 12.61
N ALA A 906 -9.38 -8.51 11.31
CA ALA A 906 -9.36 -7.28 10.51
C ALA A 906 -10.75 -6.62 10.39
N ALA A 907 -11.84 -7.37 10.57
CA ALA A 907 -13.20 -6.84 10.48
C ALA A 907 -13.52 -5.78 11.55
N ASP A 908 -12.83 -5.77 12.68
CA ASP A 908 -13.07 -4.81 13.78
C ASP A 908 -11.94 -3.76 13.90
N GLU A 909 -10.86 -3.92 13.14
CA GLU A 909 -9.72 -3.01 13.20
C GLU A 909 -9.99 -1.74 12.38
N VAL A 910 -9.90 -0.60 13.07
CA VAL A 910 -10.08 0.73 12.44
C VAL A 910 -9.02 0.94 11.36
N GLY A 911 -9.46 1.31 10.16
CA GLY A 911 -8.57 1.56 9.03
C GLY A 911 -8.02 0.33 8.32
N ASN A 912 -8.49 -0.88 8.64
CA ASN A 912 -8.10 -2.09 7.92
C ASN A 912 -8.96 -2.30 6.64
N TYR A 913 -8.56 -3.25 5.78
CA TYR A 913 -9.11 -3.45 4.43
C TYR A 913 -10.31 -4.39 4.37
N ASN A 914 -10.73 -5.00 5.49
CA ASN A 914 -11.93 -5.83 5.57
C ASN A 914 -13.21 -4.94 5.64
N TYR A 915 -13.46 -4.22 4.56
CA TYR A 915 -14.59 -3.29 4.42
C TYR A 915 -15.93 -4.01 4.59
N ALA A 916 -16.05 -5.24 4.08
CA ALA A 916 -17.28 -5.99 4.18
C ALA A 916 -17.62 -6.38 5.64
N GLY A 917 -16.61 -6.51 6.50
CA GLY A 917 -16.79 -7.02 7.87
C GLY A 917 -16.95 -8.53 7.92
N VAL A 918 -16.21 -9.24 7.06
CA VAL A 918 -16.20 -10.70 7.04
C VAL A 918 -15.68 -11.22 8.38
N LYS A 919 -16.52 -11.99 9.08
CA LYS A 919 -16.13 -12.77 10.27
C LYS A 919 -16.52 -14.22 10.04
N SER A 920 -15.55 -15.06 9.71
CA SER A 920 -15.77 -16.47 9.41
C SER A 920 -14.54 -17.30 9.78
N PRO A 921 -14.66 -18.23 10.75
CA PRO A 921 -13.57 -19.13 11.11
C PRO A 921 -13.07 -19.96 9.92
N VAL A 922 -13.96 -20.30 8.98
CA VAL A 922 -13.60 -21.03 7.75
C VAL A 922 -12.71 -20.17 6.84
N VAL A 923 -13.04 -18.89 6.69
CA VAL A 923 -12.22 -17.94 5.90
C VAL A 923 -10.84 -17.79 6.55
N ASP A 924 -10.78 -17.61 7.87
CA ASP A 924 -9.52 -17.49 8.62
C ASP A 924 -8.63 -18.75 8.44
N GLN A 925 -9.22 -19.94 8.53
CA GLN A 925 -8.50 -21.21 8.36
C GLN A 925 -8.00 -21.40 6.92
N LEU A 926 -8.79 -21.05 5.92
CA LEU A 926 -8.37 -21.12 4.52
C LEU A 926 -7.23 -20.12 4.21
N ILE A 927 -7.28 -18.92 4.78
CA ILE A 927 -6.19 -17.94 4.67
C ILE A 927 -4.89 -18.49 5.29
N GLN A 928 -4.96 -19.09 6.48
CA GLN A 928 -3.81 -19.74 7.10
C GLN A 928 -3.23 -20.86 6.22
N GLN A 929 -4.10 -21.66 5.58
CA GLN A 929 -3.63 -22.65 4.63
C GLN A 929 -2.95 -22.02 3.41
N ILE A 930 -3.44 -20.90 2.89
CA ILE A 930 -2.81 -20.19 1.75
C ILE A 930 -1.41 -19.70 2.15
N ILE A 931 -1.28 -19.05 3.32
CA ILE A 931 0.00 -18.54 3.84
C ILE A 931 1.04 -19.67 3.95
N TYR A 932 0.63 -20.85 4.40
CA TYR A 932 1.51 -22.02 4.56
C TYR A 932 1.35 -23.06 3.44
N ALA A 933 1.07 -22.63 2.22
CA ALA A 933 1.01 -23.53 1.07
C ALA A 933 2.41 -24.09 0.75
N PRO A 934 2.60 -25.44 0.73
CA PRO A 934 3.93 -26.03 0.55
C PRO A 934 4.44 -25.94 -0.89
N ASN A 935 3.56 -25.67 -1.87
CA ASN A 935 3.90 -25.56 -3.28
C ASN A 935 2.77 -24.84 -4.06
N ARG A 936 3.04 -24.55 -5.34
CA ARG A 936 2.11 -23.84 -6.24
C ARG A 936 0.76 -24.54 -6.36
N GLU A 937 0.75 -25.87 -6.54
CA GLU A 937 -0.50 -26.63 -6.71
C GLU A 937 -1.42 -26.46 -5.50
N GLN A 938 -0.85 -26.59 -4.29
CA GLN A 938 -1.61 -26.41 -3.05
C GLN A 938 -2.06 -24.96 -2.87
N LEU A 939 -1.22 -23.98 -3.21
CA LEU A 939 -1.61 -22.57 -3.17
C LEU A 939 -2.84 -22.33 -4.05
N VAL A 940 -2.79 -22.78 -5.31
CA VAL A 940 -3.90 -22.64 -6.26
C VAL A 940 -5.18 -23.30 -5.74
N LEU A 941 -5.11 -24.54 -5.26
CA LEU A 941 -6.28 -25.27 -4.74
C LEU A 941 -6.88 -24.59 -3.50
N ARG A 942 -6.04 -24.11 -2.57
CA ARG A 942 -6.47 -23.43 -1.34
C ARG A 942 -7.05 -22.05 -1.63
N THR A 943 -6.48 -21.30 -2.56
CA THR A 943 -7.05 -20.02 -3.03
C THR A 943 -8.40 -20.23 -3.72
N ARG A 944 -8.54 -21.26 -4.56
CA ARG A 944 -9.84 -21.61 -5.17
C ARG A 944 -10.89 -21.95 -4.12
N ALA A 945 -10.52 -22.67 -3.06
CA ALA A 945 -11.41 -22.95 -1.94
C ALA A 945 -11.85 -21.66 -1.23
N LEU A 946 -10.93 -20.73 -0.94
CA LEU A 946 -11.25 -19.41 -0.39
C LEU A 946 -12.19 -18.61 -1.30
N ASP A 947 -11.88 -18.53 -2.60
CA ASP A 947 -12.71 -17.82 -3.60
C ASP A 947 -14.14 -18.36 -3.65
N ARG A 948 -14.34 -19.69 -3.54
CA ARG A 948 -15.69 -20.29 -3.43
C ARG A 948 -16.43 -19.83 -2.18
N VAL A 949 -15.76 -19.85 -1.02
CA VAL A 949 -16.36 -19.46 0.25
C VAL A 949 -16.73 -17.97 0.26
N LEU A 950 -15.86 -17.09 -0.23
CA LEU A 950 -16.11 -15.65 -0.28
C LEU A 950 -17.28 -15.31 -1.22
N ARG A 951 -17.29 -15.86 -2.44
CA ARG A 951 -18.38 -15.64 -3.41
C ARG A 951 -19.73 -16.12 -2.89
N ALA A 952 -19.77 -17.33 -2.35
CA ALA A 952 -20.98 -17.90 -1.76
C ALA A 952 -21.42 -17.18 -0.48
N GLY A 953 -20.55 -16.38 0.13
CA GLY A 953 -20.86 -15.51 1.25
C GLY A 953 -21.53 -14.18 0.85
N TYR A 954 -21.57 -13.86 -0.45
CA TYR A 954 -22.19 -12.65 -0.98
C TYR A 954 -21.79 -11.36 -0.24
N TYR A 955 -20.54 -11.28 0.23
CA TYR A 955 -20.02 -10.09 0.94
C TYR A 955 -19.86 -8.87 0.02
N GLN A 956 -19.73 -9.15 -1.27
CA GLN A 956 -19.56 -8.17 -2.33
C GLN A 956 -20.36 -8.60 -3.57
N ILE A 957 -20.75 -7.61 -4.38
CA ILE A 957 -21.17 -7.82 -5.76
C ILE A 957 -19.98 -7.48 -6.64
N LEU A 958 -19.29 -8.48 -7.18
CA LEU A 958 -18.24 -8.24 -8.15
C LEU A 958 -18.87 -7.66 -9.42
N THR A 959 -18.41 -6.47 -9.81
CA THR A 959 -19.06 -5.66 -10.84
C THR A 959 -18.54 -6.05 -12.22
N TYR A 960 -17.41 -5.52 -12.64
CA TYR A 960 -16.82 -5.72 -13.95
C TYR A 960 -15.33 -5.45 -13.90
N GLY A 961 -14.62 -5.90 -14.92
CA GLY A 961 -13.21 -5.61 -15.08
C GLY A 961 -12.74 -5.91 -16.49
N ASN A 962 -11.45 -5.70 -16.71
CA ASN A 962 -10.79 -5.94 -17.99
C ASN A 962 -9.86 -7.16 -17.88
N ASP A 963 -10.03 -8.12 -18.78
CA ASP A 963 -9.13 -9.26 -18.99
C ASP A 963 -8.06 -8.98 -20.06
N LYS A 964 -8.06 -7.75 -20.58
CA LYS A 964 -7.25 -7.29 -21.71
C LYS A 964 -6.73 -5.89 -21.42
N ASN A 965 -5.54 -5.61 -21.96
CA ASN A 965 -4.97 -4.28 -22.01
C ASN A 965 -4.96 -3.80 -23.46
N TRP A 966 -5.48 -2.59 -23.70
CA TRP A 966 -5.48 -1.98 -25.02
C TRP A 966 -4.27 -1.08 -25.19
N TYR A 967 -3.56 -1.28 -26.29
CA TYR A 967 -2.44 -0.47 -26.69
C TYR A 967 -2.62 -0.01 -28.12
N ALA A 968 -2.13 1.17 -28.42
CA ALA A 968 -1.95 1.64 -29.78
C ALA A 968 -0.52 2.12 -29.94
N TYR A 969 0.09 1.82 -31.08
CA TYR A 969 1.44 2.29 -31.36
C TYR A 969 1.61 2.63 -32.83
N TRP A 970 2.44 3.63 -33.10
CA TRP A 970 2.94 3.88 -34.45
C TRP A 970 3.73 2.66 -34.89
N ASN A 971 3.41 2.13 -36.07
CA ASN A 971 3.89 0.86 -36.58
C ASN A 971 5.38 0.94 -36.91
N MET A 972 6.22 0.88 -35.88
CA MET A 972 7.68 0.95 -35.93
C MET A 972 8.33 -0.06 -34.98
N TYR A 973 7.52 -0.92 -34.35
CA TYR A 973 7.95 -1.87 -33.33
C TYR A 973 7.66 -3.30 -33.74
N GLN A 974 8.56 -4.19 -33.34
CA GLN A 974 8.43 -5.64 -33.46
C GLN A 974 8.44 -6.26 -32.06
N GLN A 975 7.87 -7.46 -31.96
CA GLN A 975 7.67 -8.17 -30.70
C GLN A 975 8.31 -9.55 -30.78
N PRO A 976 8.70 -10.14 -29.65
CA PRO A 976 9.05 -11.55 -29.59
C PRO A 976 7.91 -12.44 -30.12
N LYS A 977 8.26 -13.57 -30.75
CA LYS A 977 7.28 -14.53 -31.27
C LYS A 977 6.47 -15.16 -30.13
N VAL A 978 7.16 -15.53 -29.05
CA VAL A 978 6.56 -16.00 -27.81
C VAL A 978 6.37 -14.79 -26.91
N LYS A 979 5.12 -14.49 -26.55
CA LYS A 979 4.78 -13.37 -25.68
C LYS A 979 4.77 -13.84 -24.24
N PRO A 980 5.28 -13.02 -23.31
CA PRO A 980 5.22 -13.38 -21.91
C PRO A 980 3.76 -13.42 -21.42
N LYS A 981 3.48 -14.33 -20.47
CA LYS A 981 2.13 -14.55 -19.93
C LYS A 981 1.71 -13.49 -18.93
N LEU A 982 2.63 -12.95 -18.15
CA LEU A 982 2.33 -12.12 -16.97
C LEU A 982 2.56 -10.62 -17.20
N SER A 983 3.05 -10.23 -18.37
CA SER A 983 3.42 -8.85 -18.70
C SER A 983 3.26 -8.57 -20.19
N LEU A 984 3.26 -7.29 -20.58
CA LEU A 984 3.41 -6.89 -21.98
C LEU A 984 4.79 -7.27 -22.55
N GLY A 985 5.82 -7.33 -21.69
CA GLY A 985 7.21 -7.56 -22.08
C GLY A 985 7.76 -6.47 -23.00
N LEU A 986 7.38 -5.21 -22.79
CA LEU A 986 7.72 -4.09 -23.68
C LEU A 986 9.23 -3.90 -23.83
N GLU A 987 9.99 -4.18 -22.77
CA GLU A 987 11.45 -4.21 -22.76
C GLU A 987 12.10 -5.22 -23.74
N TYR A 988 11.36 -6.24 -24.19
CA TYR A 988 11.81 -7.25 -25.16
C TYR A 988 11.38 -6.92 -26.59
N TRP A 989 10.60 -5.86 -26.79
CA TRP A 989 10.29 -5.34 -28.11
C TRP A 989 11.52 -4.61 -28.68
N TRP A 990 11.54 -4.39 -29.99
CA TRP A 990 12.60 -3.63 -30.66
C TRP A 990 12.05 -2.76 -31.79
N ALA A 991 12.83 -1.76 -32.20
CA ALA A 991 12.49 -0.90 -33.31
C ALA A 991 12.80 -1.59 -34.66
N ASP A 992 11.89 -1.45 -35.62
CA ASP A 992 12.11 -1.78 -37.02
C ASP A 992 12.53 -0.51 -37.76
N ALA A 993 13.77 -0.48 -38.25
CA ALA A 993 14.36 0.74 -38.81
C ALA A 993 13.63 1.23 -40.06
N ASP A 994 13.13 0.33 -40.91
CA ASP A 994 12.48 0.72 -42.15
C ASP A 994 11.05 1.18 -41.91
N GLN A 995 10.34 0.53 -40.99
CA GLN A 995 9.02 0.98 -40.57
C GLN A 995 9.10 2.32 -39.79
N ALA A 996 10.13 2.49 -38.96
CA ALA A 996 10.40 3.77 -38.31
C ALA A 996 10.60 4.90 -39.33
N LYS A 997 11.40 4.68 -40.39
CA LYS A 997 11.58 5.67 -41.47
C LYS A 997 10.25 6.04 -42.14
N LYS A 998 9.37 5.06 -42.41
CA LYS A 998 8.05 5.32 -42.99
C LYS A 998 7.16 6.17 -42.08
N VAL A 999 7.14 5.86 -40.79
CA VAL A 999 6.42 6.66 -39.79
C VAL A 999 6.95 8.09 -39.73
N GLU A 1000 8.27 8.27 -39.68
CA GLU A 1000 8.88 9.60 -39.63
C GLU A 1000 8.65 10.41 -40.92
N GLN A 1001 8.61 9.77 -42.08
CA GLN A 1001 8.25 10.43 -43.35
C GLN A 1001 6.80 10.90 -43.35
N TYR A 1002 5.88 10.13 -42.77
CA TYR A 1002 4.48 10.53 -42.62
C TYR A 1002 4.34 11.73 -41.68
N LEU A 1003 5.00 11.70 -40.52
CA LEU A 1003 4.89 12.76 -39.50
C LEU A 1003 5.57 14.08 -39.88
N LYS A 1004 6.41 14.09 -40.91
CA LYS A 1004 7.01 15.31 -41.46
C LYS A 1004 6.12 16.03 -42.48
N LYS A 1005 5.12 15.35 -43.02
CA LYS A 1005 4.10 15.93 -43.93
C LYS A 1005 2.99 16.54 -43.10
#